data_AF-A0A6A5YJE5-F1
#
_entry.id   AF-A0A6A5YJE5-F1
#
_cell.length_a   1.000
_cell.length_b   1.000
_cell.length_c   1.000
_cell.angle_alpha   90.00
_cell.angle_beta   90.00
_cell.angle_gamma   90.00
#
_symmetry.space_group_name_H-M   'P 1'
#
loop_
_entity.id
_entity.type
_entity.pdbx_description
1 polymer ?
#
loop_
_entity_poly.entity_id
_entity_poly.type
_entity_poly.pdbx_seq_one_letter_code
_entity_poly.pdbx_strand_id
1 'polypeptide(L)'
;MSSPAKRRRKNDGSSQPVRGLEFFFAKQKEGAANGTKPGQEPKEEPVDGTNRLVGKEETDEELARRLQAEWNQQEQQEDAQSSNDLYADPPKSTQNDQVVLEIPNTAQKYSATPPNESPMPAPPQQANTLSLQSTAAEEDTVSANIPFDQSPLEFNPSMYIPDLQRYWATEGGHATYALLTRCFMLVNSTTSRIKIVDTLVNLLRTIIEGDHESLLPAVWLATNSISPPYIDLELGLGGSAISKALKKVCGLDNAGLKTLHNKYGDPGDVAFEAKKRQAFTLRKPKPLTMKSVFDSLKKIANSKGHGSVEAKQRIVERLVQDARGAEESRYIVRTLVQHLRIGAVKTTMLIALSRAFLLSKPRDAQFETRDQKALARLKKEELAELYAKNEEIVKACFARRPNYNDLIPTLLEIGVCDELLLRCGLALHIPLRPMLGSITRDLGEMLTKLQGRDFACEYKYDGQRAQVHCDDKGKVTIFSRHLEVMTDKYPDLVALVPKIRGDGVSSFILEGEVVAIDRETGELKTFQTLANRARKDVVIGSVTIDVCLFAFDLMYLNGEELLDRPFRERRSLLKSLFLEIPHTFTWVKCLDATSADVEAVQAFFKSATDIKCEGIMVKVLDNLPNPNLQVELNADEDEPPIEPTTPKKRGKTSKSKSKSATDANGTDEPKKTRRKALLSTYEPDKRLDSWLKVKKDYNQSADTLDLIPIGGFHGSGRKSKWWSPILLAVRNAETGSLEAVTKCMSGFTDAFYKANREKYEKDDPDNANVLPGKPSYVDYNGGGGWPDVWFEPQEVWEVAFADITLSPTYTAAIGLVSEERGLSTRFPRFLKVREDKSIDEATEAADLAAMYRKQEARAPAAGKVEEAGEDEME
;
A
#
# COMPACT_ATOMS: atom_id res chain seq x y z
N MET A 1 15.23 5.67 -60.00
CA MET A 1 16.48 6.32 -60.45
C MET A 1 17.04 7.10 -59.27
N SER A 2 18.05 6.59 -58.55
CA SER A 2 19.49 6.63 -58.84
C SER A 2 20.14 8.02 -58.65
N SER A 3 20.82 8.18 -57.52
CA SER A 3 21.83 9.23 -57.23
C SER A 3 22.96 9.21 -58.27
N PRO A 4 23.63 10.35 -58.62
CA PRO A 4 24.80 10.88 -57.87
C PRO A 4 24.83 12.44 -57.85
N ALA A 5 25.82 13.20 -57.32
CA ALA A 5 27.26 12.97 -57.29
C ALA A 5 28.06 13.79 -56.24
N LYS A 6 29.33 13.39 -56.07
CA LYS A 6 30.29 13.80 -55.03
C LYS A 6 31.17 14.99 -55.43
N ARG A 7 31.63 15.77 -54.43
CA ARG A 7 32.96 16.44 -54.33
C ARG A 7 33.19 16.85 -52.86
N ARG A 8 34.40 17.01 -52.30
CA ARG A 8 35.63 16.16 -52.24
C ARG A 8 36.43 16.62 -50.97
N ARG A 9 37.17 15.73 -50.29
CA ARG A 9 37.99 15.98 -49.06
C ARG A 9 38.99 17.17 -49.21
N LYS A 10 39.48 17.85 -48.14
CA LYS A 10 40.33 17.34 -47.01
C LYS A 10 40.49 18.37 -45.85
N ASN A 11 40.75 17.86 -44.63
CA ASN A 11 41.57 18.37 -43.48
C ASN A 11 41.45 19.85 -43.00
N ASP A 12 41.63 20.22 -41.72
CA ASP A 12 42.28 19.59 -40.55
C ASP A 12 41.46 19.76 -39.24
N GLY A 13 41.86 19.10 -38.14
CA GLY A 13 41.38 19.39 -36.78
C GLY A 13 40.84 18.18 -36.02
N SER A 14 41.48 17.82 -34.90
CA SER A 14 41.23 16.58 -34.15
C SER A 14 39.91 16.57 -33.36
N SER A 15 39.16 15.47 -33.47
CA SER A 15 38.12 15.07 -32.51
C SER A 15 38.23 13.56 -32.22
N GLN A 16 38.07 13.16 -30.95
CA GLN A 16 37.83 11.77 -30.58
C GLN A 16 36.51 11.67 -29.80
N PRO A 17 35.52 10.88 -30.27
CA PRO A 17 34.39 10.47 -29.48
C PRO A 17 34.62 9.12 -28.77
N VAL A 18 34.20 9.09 -27.50
CA VAL A 18 33.71 8.00 -26.63
C VAL A 18 33.87 6.53 -27.11
N ARG A 19 34.42 5.67 -26.24
CA ARG A 19 34.53 4.21 -26.42
C ARG A 19 33.41 3.44 -25.69
N GLY A 20 32.96 2.33 -26.27
CA GLY A 20 31.92 1.45 -25.72
C GLY A 20 32.42 0.21 -24.94
N LEU A 21 31.46 -0.54 -24.40
CA LEU A 21 31.64 -1.61 -23.40
C LEU A 21 32.53 -2.79 -23.81
N GLU A 22 32.68 -3.12 -25.10
CA GLU A 22 33.59 -4.21 -25.53
C GLU A 22 35.07 -3.94 -25.18
N PHE A 23 35.48 -2.66 -25.13
CA PHE A 23 36.84 -2.28 -24.75
C PHE A 23 37.15 -2.59 -23.27
N PHE A 24 36.11 -2.72 -22.43
CA PHE A 24 36.27 -3.00 -20.99
C PHE A 24 36.54 -4.49 -20.73
N PHE A 25 35.81 -5.38 -21.38
CA PHE A 25 35.98 -6.83 -21.22
C PHE A 25 37.24 -7.38 -21.89
N ALA A 26 37.73 -6.75 -22.97
CA ALA A 26 39.01 -7.12 -23.58
C ALA A 26 40.19 -6.86 -22.62
N LYS A 27 40.23 -5.68 -21.98
CA LYS A 27 41.35 -5.26 -21.13
C LYS A 27 41.50 -6.10 -19.85
N GLN A 28 40.42 -6.73 -19.37
CA GLN A 28 40.46 -7.57 -18.17
C GLN A 28 41.07 -8.96 -18.42
N LYS A 29 41.13 -9.43 -19.68
CA LYS A 29 41.80 -10.70 -20.05
C LYS A 29 43.30 -10.56 -20.35
N GLU A 30 43.77 -9.38 -20.74
CA GLU A 30 45.19 -9.16 -21.06
C GLU A 30 46.09 -8.95 -19.83
N GLY A 31 45.52 -8.53 -18.69
CA GLY A 31 46.27 -8.27 -17.46
C GLY A 31 46.82 -9.51 -16.74
N ALA A 32 46.36 -10.72 -17.09
CA ALA A 32 46.69 -11.96 -16.38
C ALA A 32 47.84 -12.79 -17.00
N ALA A 33 48.44 -12.34 -18.11
CA ALA A 33 49.29 -13.19 -18.96
C ALA A 33 50.76 -12.74 -19.10
N ASN A 34 51.21 -11.64 -18.50
CA ASN A 34 52.57 -11.11 -18.68
C ASN A 34 53.25 -10.71 -17.36
N GLY A 35 54.23 -11.50 -16.92
CA GLY A 35 55.20 -11.09 -15.90
C GLY A 35 55.81 -12.23 -15.08
N THR A 36 56.92 -12.83 -15.51
CA THR A 36 57.68 -13.79 -14.67
C THR A 36 59.19 -13.85 -14.99
N LYS A 37 60.03 -13.44 -14.02
CA LYS A 37 61.44 -13.85 -13.76
C LYS A 37 62.56 -13.34 -14.73
N PRO A 38 63.89 -13.44 -14.40
CA PRO A 38 64.55 -14.24 -13.32
C PRO A 38 65.70 -13.59 -12.47
N GLY A 39 66.17 -14.33 -11.44
CA GLY A 39 67.46 -14.18 -10.71
C GLY A 39 67.34 -14.09 -9.16
N GLN A 40 67.39 -15.16 -8.34
CA GLN A 40 68.54 -15.99 -7.84
C GLN A 40 69.43 -15.30 -6.77
N GLU A 41 69.90 -15.90 -5.65
CA GLU A 41 69.67 -17.16 -4.87
C GLU A 41 70.59 -17.11 -3.60
N PRO A 42 70.94 -18.16 -2.78
CA PRO A 42 70.38 -19.50 -2.45
C PRO A 42 70.38 -19.85 -0.90
N LYS A 43 70.19 -21.15 -0.57
CA LYS A 43 70.57 -21.95 0.66
C LYS A 43 69.57 -22.02 1.84
N GLU A 44 69.35 -23.16 2.53
CA GLU A 44 69.76 -24.58 2.37
C GLU A 44 68.71 -25.52 3.09
N GLU A 45 68.71 -26.84 2.80
CA GLU A 45 67.74 -27.88 3.28
C GLU A 45 68.03 -28.39 4.73
N PRO A 46 67.44 -29.49 5.28
CA PRO A 46 66.32 -30.40 4.88
C PRO A 46 65.21 -30.50 5.98
N VAL A 47 64.31 -31.49 6.18
CA VAL A 47 64.21 -32.93 5.81
C VAL A 47 62.74 -33.44 5.77
N ASP A 48 62.54 -34.57 5.08
CA ASP A 48 61.53 -35.64 5.26
C ASP A 48 60.11 -35.50 4.66
N GLY A 49 59.51 -36.63 4.26
CA GLY A 49 58.26 -36.62 3.48
C GLY A 49 57.43 -37.89 3.56
N THR A 50 56.25 -37.86 2.91
CA THR A 50 55.57 -39.09 2.45
C THR A 50 54.51 -38.79 1.38
N ASN A 51 54.27 -39.83 0.57
CA ASN A 51 53.49 -39.91 -0.67
C ASN A 51 52.24 -39.04 -0.90
N ARG A 52 52.09 -38.69 -2.19
CA ARG A 52 50.84 -38.34 -2.88
C ARG A 52 49.73 -39.37 -2.65
N LEU A 53 48.49 -38.89 -2.59
CA LEU A 53 47.38 -39.51 -3.33
C LEU A 53 46.78 -38.48 -4.29
N VAL A 54 46.39 -38.95 -5.47
CA VAL A 54 45.95 -38.12 -6.60
C VAL A 54 44.49 -37.70 -6.39
N GLY A 55 44.21 -36.41 -6.57
CA GLY A 55 42.85 -35.90 -6.52
C GLY A 55 41.99 -36.44 -7.66
N LYS A 56 40.73 -36.77 -7.36
CA LYS A 56 39.68 -36.84 -8.38
C LYS A 56 39.33 -35.41 -8.79
N GLU A 57 39.10 -35.20 -10.07
CA GLU A 57 38.35 -34.04 -10.55
C GLU A 57 36.88 -34.26 -10.16
N GLU A 58 36.46 -33.61 -9.07
CA GLU A 58 35.05 -33.58 -8.63
C GLU A 58 34.26 -32.67 -9.57
N THR A 59 33.01 -33.03 -9.87
CA THR A 59 32.17 -32.25 -10.80
C THR A 59 31.66 -30.97 -10.15
N ASP A 60 31.36 -29.94 -10.95
CA ASP A 60 30.93 -28.61 -10.45
C ASP A 60 29.74 -28.68 -9.45
N GLU A 61 28.85 -29.66 -9.58
CA GLU A 61 27.72 -29.87 -8.67
C GLU A 61 28.15 -30.42 -7.29
N GLU A 62 29.20 -31.24 -7.24
CA GLU A 62 29.80 -31.75 -5.99
C GLU A 62 30.58 -30.65 -5.28
N LEU A 63 31.34 -29.84 -6.03
CA LEU A 63 32.04 -28.66 -5.51
C LEU A 63 31.06 -27.63 -4.93
N ALA A 64 29.92 -27.40 -5.58
CA ALA A 64 28.87 -26.52 -5.08
C ALA A 64 28.25 -27.03 -3.76
N ARG A 65 28.01 -28.35 -3.62
CA ARG A 65 27.55 -28.93 -2.34
C ARG A 65 28.58 -28.83 -1.23
N ARG A 66 29.87 -28.96 -1.56
CA ARG A 66 30.96 -28.81 -0.60
C ARG A 66 31.10 -27.38 -0.09
N LEU A 67 31.06 -26.39 -0.99
CA LEU A 67 31.05 -24.96 -0.63
C LEU A 67 29.82 -24.60 0.22
N GLN A 68 28.64 -25.14 -0.10
CA GLN A 68 27.45 -24.95 0.73
C GLN A 68 27.60 -25.58 2.13
N ALA A 69 28.27 -26.73 2.24
CA ALA A 69 28.56 -27.36 3.54
C ALA A 69 29.60 -26.56 4.37
N GLU A 70 30.61 -25.98 3.72
CA GLU A 70 31.59 -25.10 4.39
C GLU A 70 30.94 -23.79 4.87
N TRP A 71 30.05 -23.17 4.08
CA TRP A 71 29.25 -22.01 4.53
C TRP A 71 28.31 -22.35 5.69
N ASN A 72 27.62 -23.48 5.64
CA ASN A 72 26.76 -23.91 6.76
C ASN A 72 27.58 -24.20 8.04
N GLN A 73 28.86 -24.59 7.93
CA GLN A 73 29.76 -24.72 9.08
C GLN A 73 30.29 -23.37 9.59
N GLN A 74 30.48 -22.38 8.72
CA GLN A 74 30.82 -21.01 9.13
C GLN A 74 29.65 -20.34 9.88
N GLU A 75 28.40 -20.46 9.40
CA GLU A 75 27.22 -19.99 10.15
C GLU A 75 27.14 -20.63 11.55
N GLN A 76 27.40 -21.95 11.67
CA GLN A 76 27.43 -22.63 12.97
C GLN A 76 28.59 -22.20 13.88
N GLN A 77 29.71 -21.72 13.33
CA GLN A 77 30.81 -21.16 14.12
C GLN A 77 30.54 -19.71 14.56
N GLU A 78 29.87 -18.89 13.73
CA GLU A 78 29.43 -17.55 14.11
C GLU A 78 28.32 -17.59 15.17
N ASP A 79 27.34 -18.50 15.06
CA ASP A 79 26.33 -18.74 16.09
C ASP A 79 26.95 -19.21 17.43
N ALA A 80 28.02 -20.02 17.38
CA ALA A 80 28.75 -20.43 18.57
C ALA A 80 29.55 -19.29 19.23
N GLN A 81 30.01 -18.31 18.46
CA GLN A 81 30.75 -17.14 18.98
C GLN A 81 29.82 -16.03 19.51
N SER A 82 28.55 -15.97 19.09
CA SER A 82 27.62 -14.90 19.52
C SER A 82 26.98 -15.10 20.91
N SER A 83 27.28 -16.18 21.64
CA SER A 83 26.48 -16.59 22.82
C SER A 83 27.16 -16.47 24.20
N ASN A 84 28.44 -16.07 24.30
CA ASN A 84 29.24 -16.37 25.49
C ASN A 84 29.93 -15.18 26.22
N ASP A 85 29.62 -13.93 25.87
CA ASP A 85 30.15 -12.74 26.57
C ASP A 85 29.01 -11.86 27.14
N LEU A 86 28.65 -12.03 28.42
CA LEU A 86 28.00 -10.96 29.22
C LEU A 86 27.86 -11.20 30.75
N TYR A 87 28.42 -12.26 31.33
CA TYR A 87 28.47 -12.44 32.80
C TYR A 87 29.82 -12.97 33.29
N ALA A 88 30.67 -12.06 33.75
CA ALA A 88 31.90 -12.37 34.48
C ALA A 88 32.04 -11.43 35.70
N ASP A 89 31.88 -11.99 36.91
CA ASP A 89 32.14 -11.27 38.17
C ASP A 89 33.65 -11.29 38.52
N PRO A 90 34.16 -10.29 39.25
CA PRO A 90 35.58 -10.15 39.54
C PRO A 90 36.09 -11.12 40.64
N PRO A 91 37.40 -11.45 40.66
CA PRO A 91 37.92 -12.55 41.47
C PRO A 91 38.09 -12.21 42.95
N LYS A 92 37.96 -13.23 43.81
CA LYS A 92 38.44 -13.22 45.20
C LYS A 92 39.40 -14.39 45.47
N SER A 93 40.29 -14.15 46.41
CA SER A 93 41.51 -14.90 46.68
C SER A 93 41.31 -16.24 47.41
N THR A 94 42.13 -17.21 46.98
CA THR A 94 42.77 -18.31 47.73
C THR A 94 42.45 -18.48 49.23
N GLN A 95 42.01 -19.69 49.62
CA GLN A 95 42.71 -20.52 50.63
C GLN A 95 42.17 -21.96 50.74
N ASN A 96 43.07 -22.92 50.55
CA ASN A 96 43.32 -24.20 51.26
C ASN A 96 42.24 -25.26 51.64
N ASP A 97 42.74 -26.50 51.50
CA ASP A 97 42.53 -27.74 52.27
C ASP A 97 41.31 -28.67 52.05
N GLN A 98 41.61 -29.78 51.36
CA GLN A 98 41.42 -31.20 51.74
C GLN A 98 40.33 -31.53 52.80
N VAL A 99 39.55 -32.60 52.69
CA VAL A 99 40.00 -34.01 52.84
C VAL A 99 39.10 -35.01 52.07
N VAL A 100 39.71 -36.13 51.69
CA VAL A 100 39.21 -37.32 50.96
C VAL A 100 38.25 -38.19 51.79
N LEU A 101 37.37 -38.99 51.16
CA LEU A 101 37.20 -40.44 51.42
C LEU A 101 36.20 -41.12 50.45
N GLU A 102 36.35 -42.43 50.29
CA GLU A 102 36.00 -43.21 49.09
C GLU A 102 34.78 -44.17 49.30
N ILE A 103 33.99 -44.42 48.23
CA ILE A 103 33.70 -45.72 47.53
C ILE A 103 33.44 -46.98 48.43
N PRO A 104 32.57 -48.00 48.11
CA PRO A 104 31.95 -48.38 46.80
C PRO A 104 30.45 -48.75 46.75
N ASN A 105 30.00 -48.94 45.50
CA ASN A 105 28.86 -49.77 45.07
C ASN A 105 28.81 -51.20 45.64
N THR A 106 27.60 -51.76 45.73
CA THR A 106 27.37 -53.20 45.41
C THR A 106 25.99 -53.38 44.78
N ALA A 107 25.89 -54.25 43.76
CA ALA A 107 24.67 -54.44 42.98
C ALA A 107 24.00 -55.80 43.29
N GLN A 108 22.68 -55.91 43.10
CA GLN A 108 22.10 -56.83 42.09
C GLN A 108 20.57 -56.74 41.94
N LYS A 109 20.12 -57.19 40.76
CA LYS A 109 18.77 -57.15 40.17
C LYS A 109 17.77 -58.08 40.86
N TYR A 110 16.47 -57.80 40.74
CA TYR A 110 15.44 -58.76 40.29
C TYR A 110 14.19 -58.05 39.74
N SER A 111 13.36 -58.77 38.99
CA SER A 111 12.30 -58.25 38.11
C SER A 111 10.89 -58.78 38.46
N ALA A 112 9.87 -57.92 38.49
CA ALA A 112 8.46 -58.24 38.17
C ALA A 112 7.61 -56.94 38.07
N THR A 113 6.50 -56.99 37.34
CA THR A 113 5.68 -55.84 36.90
C THR A 113 4.27 -55.83 37.58
N PRO A 114 3.36 -54.89 37.26
CA PRO A 114 2.97 -53.68 38.01
C PRO A 114 1.73 -53.88 38.93
N PRO A 115 1.20 -52.84 39.63
CA PRO A 115 0.10 -52.03 39.04
C PRO A 115 -0.07 -50.56 39.53
N ASN A 116 -0.84 -49.79 38.75
CA ASN A 116 -1.62 -48.58 39.10
C ASN A 116 -0.96 -47.42 39.89
N GLU A 117 -0.66 -46.33 39.18
CA GLU A 117 -0.57 -44.99 39.78
C GLU A 117 -1.96 -44.37 39.96
N SER A 118 -2.17 -43.73 41.11
CA SER A 118 -3.26 -42.75 41.34
C SER A 118 -2.63 -41.38 41.62
N PRO A 119 -3.30 -40.26 41.30
CA PRO A 119 -2.63 -38.95 41.23
C PRO A 119 -2.19 -38.43 42.59
N MET A 120 -0.96 -37.89 42.68
CA MET A 120 -0.48 -37.20 43.89
C MET A 120 -1.07 -35.79 44.03
N PRO A 121 -1.11 -35.22 45.27
CA PRO A 121 -1.88 -34.01 45.57
C PRO A 121 -1.24 -32.72 45.06
N ALA A 122 -2.07 -31.70 44.85
CA ALA A 122 -1.63 -30.35 44.49
C ALA A 122 -0.81 -29.66 45.61
N PRO A 123 0.17 -28.79 45.27
CA PRO A 123 0.94 -28.03 46.25
C PRO A 123 0.09 -26.96 46.96
N PRO A 124 0.45 -26.56 48.20
CA PRO A 124 -0.36 -25.69 49.03
C PRO A 124 -0.38 -24.24 48.54
N GLN A 125 -1.52 -23.57 48.74
CA GLN A 125 -1.70 -22.14 48.45
C GLN A 125 -0.79 -21.29 49.35
N GLN A 126 0.12 -20.52 48.75
CA GLN A 126 0.95 -19.57 49.50
C GLN A 126 0.14 -18.32 49.88
N ALA A 127 0.32 -17.87 51.13
CA ALA A 127 -0.32 -16.66 51.64
C ALA A 127 0.22 -15.39 50.96
N ASN A 128 -0.64 -14.38 50.82
CA ASN A 128 -0.35 -13.11 50.15
C ASN A 128 0.90 -12.39 50.71
N THR A 129 2.03 -12.58 50.05
CA THR A 129 3.22 -11.72 50.18
C THR A 129 3.34 -10.93 48.88
N LEU A 130 3.24 -9.60 48.96
CA LEU A 130 3.27 -8.72 47.78
C LEU A 130 4.70 -8.62 47.21
N SER A 131 5.09 -9.58 46.39
CA SER A 131 6.36 -9.57 45.66
C SER A 131 6.31 -8.59 44.48
N LEU A 132 7.38 -7.83 44.26
CA LEU A 132 7.56 -7.01 43.06
C LEU A 132 7.75 -7.91 41.83
N GLN A 133 6.77 -7.95 40.93
CA GLN A 133 6.79 -8.77 39.72
C GLN A 133 7.15 -7.92 38.49
N SER A 134 8.05 -8.42 37.64
CA SER A 134 8.52 -7.72 36.44
C SER A 134 7.46 -7.77 35.34
N THR A 135 6.98 -6.60 34.92
CA THR A 135 6.02 -6.45 33.81
C THR A 135 6.60 -6.76 32.43
N ALA A 136 7.91 -6.93 32.32
CA ALA A 136 8.62 -7.17 31.07
C ALA A 136 8.89 -8.65 30.75
N ALA A 137 8.65 -9.57 31.70
CA ALA A 137 9.05 -10.98 31.60
C ALA A 137 7.88 -11.99 31.58
N GLU A 138 6.64 -11.54 31.81
CA GLU A 138 5.46 -12.39 31.82
C GLU A 138 4.53 -12.07 30.64
N GLU A 139 4.89 -12.58 29.47
CA GLU A 139 3.94 -12.74 28.36
C GLU A 139 3.04 -13.95 28.62
N ASP A 140 1.84 -13.98 28.03
CA ASP A 140 0.97 -15.15 28.06
C ASP A 140 1.62 -16.30 27.28
N THR A 141 2.30 -17.20 27.99
CA THR A 141 3.05 -18.33 27.41
C THR A 141 2.16 -19.30 26.65
N VAL A 142 0.86 -19.39 26.99
CA VAL A 142 -0.09 -20.25 26.28
C VAL A 142 -0.38 -19.67 24.90
N SER A 143 -0.69 -18.38 24.81
CA SER A 143 -0.91 -17.70 23.53
C SER A 143 0.39 -17.52 22.72
N ALA A 144 1.53 -17.31 23.38
CA ALA A 144 2.81 -17.09 22.73
C ALA A 144 3.37 -18.35 22.03
N ASN A 145 3.06 -19.54 22.55
CA ASN A 145 3.56 -20.81 22.01
C ASN A 145 2.81 -21.32 20.77
N ILE A 146 1.76 -20.62 20.29
CA ILE A 146 0.98 -21.07 19.13
C ILE A 146 1.73 -20.75 17.81
N PRO A 147 2.01 -21.77 16.96
CA PRO A 147 2.76 -21.60 15.71
C PRO A 147 1.80 -21.22 14.56
N PHE A 148 1.31 -19.98 14.57
CA PHE A 148 0.44 -19.48 13.48
C PHE A 148 1.18 -19.35 12.14
N ASP A 149 2.51 -19.41 12.12
CA ASP A 149 3.39 -19.30 10.94
C ASP A 149 3.43 -20.56 10.06
N GLN A 150 2.85 -21.66 10.51
CA GLN A 150 2.72 -22.92 9.76
C GLN A 150 1.70 -22.84 8.60
N SER A 151 1.78 -23.79 7.66
CA SER A 151 0.82 -23.92 6.58
C SER A 151 -0.61 -24.18 7.13
N PRO A 152 -1.67 -23.55 6.59
CA PRO A 152 -3.04 -23.81 7.05
C PRO A 152 -3.53 -25.24 6.82
N LEU A 153 -2.85 -26.01 5.96
CA LEU A 153 -3.13 -27.43 5.72
C LEU A 153 -2.47 -28.35 6.77
N GLU A 154 -1.48 -27.86 7.50
CA GLU A 154 -0.75 -28.58 8.56
C GLU A 154 -1.22 -28.16 9.94
N PHE A 155 -1.54 -26.86 10.12
CA PHE A 155 -2.03 -26.31 11.36
C PHE A 155 -3.45 -26.81 11.69
N ASN A 156 -3.58 -27.49 12.84
CA ASN A 156 -4.86 -27.96 13.38
C ASN A 156 -5.22 -27.21 14.68
N PRO A 157 -6.21 -26.28 14.64
CA PRO A 157 -6.63 -25.50 15.81
C PRO A 157 -7.10 -26.36 16.98
N SER A 158 -7.73 -27.51 16.72
CA SER A 158 -8.31 -28.39 17.74
C SER A 158 -7.29 -28.93 18.76
N MET A 159 -5.99 -28.87 18.48
CA MET A 159 -4.94 -29.24 19.45
C MET A 159 -4.71 -28.17 20.53
N TYR A 160 -4.93 -26.89 20.21
CA TYR A 160 -4.62 -25.75 21.08
C TYR A 160 -5.87 -25.17 21.78
N ILE A 161 -7.05 -25.38 21.19
CA ILE A 161 -8.34 -24.87 21.70
C ILE A 161 -8.67 -25.33 23.13
N PRO A 162 -8.43 -26.59 23.56
CA PRO A 162 -8.79 -27.02 24.92
C PRO A 162 -8.05 -26.23 26.01
N ASP A 163 -6.77 -25.92 25.81
CA ASP A 163 -5.97 -25.17 26.78
C ASP A 163 -6.26 -23.66 26.72
N LEU A 164 -6.51 -23.12 25.52
CA LEU A 164 -7.05 -21.77 25.37
C LEU A 164 -8.41 -21.60 26.06
N GLN A 165 -9.35 -22.54 25.90
CA GLN A 165 -10.66 -22.48 26.54
C GLN A 165 -10.57 -22.58 28.07
N ARG A 166 -9.64 -23.39 28.62
CA ARG A 166 -9.32 -23.41 30.06
C ARG A 166 -8.78 -22.07 30.57
N TYR A 167 -7.86 -21.47 29.81
CA TYR A 167 -7.29 -20.16 30.14
C TYR A 167 -8.36 -19.05 30.10
N TRP A 168 -9.13 -18.97 29.02
CA TRP A 168 -10.22 -17.99 28.87
C TRP A 168 -11.30 -18.17 29.95
N ALA A 169 -11.68 -19.40 30.30
CA ALA A 169 -12.65 -19.66 31.38
C ALA A 169 -12.20 -19.08 32.72
N THR A 170 -10.89 -19.05 32.99
CA THR A 170 -10.30 -18.46 34.20
C THR A 170 -10.34 -16.92 34.17
N GLU A 171 -10.32 -16.32 32.98
CA GLU A 171 -10.10 -14.88 32.78
C GLU A 171 -11.32 -14.10 32.27
N GLY A 172 -12.47 -14.76 32.04
CA GLY A 172 -13.75 -14.12 31.71
C GLY A 172 -14.48 -14.67 30.48
N GLY A 173 -14.15 -15.88 30.04
CA GLY A 173 -14.86 -16.67 29.02
C GLY A 173 -14.60 -16.27 27.56
N HIS A 174 -13.94 -15.14 27.30
CA HIS A 174 -13.75 -14.60 25.95
C HIS A 174 -12.27 -14.58 25.53
N ALA A 175 -12.03 -14.67 24.22
CA ALA A 175 -10.69 -14.71 23.66
C ALA A 175 -9.84 -13.45 23.98
N THR A 176 -8.60 -13.70 24.41
CA THR A 176 -7.63 -12.71 24.87
C THR A 176 -7.00 -11.91 23.74
N TYR A 177 -6.65 -10.66 24.00
CA TYR A 177 -5.97 -9.78 23.04
C TYR A 177 -4.54 -10.24 22.73
N ALA A 178 -3.88 -10.95 23.65
CA ALA A 178 -2.60 -11.62 23.47
C ALA A 178 -2.55 -12.55 22.23
N LEU A 179 -3.65 -13.23 21.90
CA LEU A 179 -3.75 -14.08 20.71
C LEU A 179 -3.58 -13.27 19.41
N LEU A 180 -4.18 -12.08 19.39
CA LEU A 180 -4.16 -11.16 18.26
C LEU A 180 -2.80 -10.46 18.13
N THR A 181 -2.15 -10.10 19.24
CA THR A 181 -0.81 -9.48 19.22
C THR A 181 0.27 -10.47 18.82
N ARG A 182 0.18 -11.75 19.23
CA ARG A 182 1.05 -12.82 18.73
C ARG A 182 0.96 -12.95 17.21
N CYS A 183 -0.25 -12.97 16.66
CA CYS A 183 -0.46 -12.96 15.21
C CYS A 183 0.15 -11.73 14.53
N PHE A 184 -0.10 -10.51 15.06
CA PHE A 184 0.48 -9.28 14.53
C PHE A 184 2.01 -9.27 14.56
N MET A 185 2.64 -9.86 15.58
CA MET A 185 4.08 -9.96 15.69
C MET A 185 4.68 -10.90 14.64
N LEU A 186 4.09 -12.09 14.43
CA LEU A 186 4.49 -13.03 13.38
C LEU A 186 4.25 -12.47 11.97
N VAL A 187 3.17 -11.71 11.79
CA VAL A 187 2.87 -11.00 10.55
C VAL A 187 3.88 -9.87 10.29
N ASN A 188 4.35 -9.17 11.33
CA ASN A 188 5.32 -8.10 11.23
C ASN A 188 6.78 -8.59 11.05
N SER A 189 7.09 -9.84 11.44
CA SER A 189 8.41 -10.45 11.21
C SER A 189 8.61 -10.99 9.79
N THR A 190 7.56 -11.09 8.98
CA THR A 190 7.64 -11.61 7.60
C THR A 190 7.23 -10.57 6.55
N THR A 191 7.94 -10.58 5.42
CA THR A 191 7.60 -9.78 4.24
C THR A 191 6.76 -10.55 3.22
N SER A 192 6.65 -11.88 3.36
CA SER A 192 5.95 -12.74 2.40
C SER A 192 4.44 -12.61 2.56
N ARG A 193 3.78 -12.08 1.53
CA ARG A 193 2.33 -11.90 1.52
C ARG A 193 1.54 -13.20 1.74
N ILE A 194 2.07 -14.32 1.25
CA ILE A 194 1.44 -15.63 1.40
C ILE A 194 1.47 -16.04 2.88
N LYS A 195 2.64 -15.97 3.53
CA LYS A 195 2.77 -16.25 4.98
C LYS A 195 1.87 -15.33 5.82
N ILE A 196 1.78 -14.04 5.50
CA ILE A 196 0.87 -13.10 6.20
C ILE A 196 -0.60 -13.57 6.09
N VAL A 197 -1.04 -14.01 4.91
CA VAL A 197 -2.40 -14.55 4.72
C VAL A 197 -2.58 -15.81 5.58
N ASP A 198 -1.64 -16.74 5.50
CA ASP A 198 -1.73 -18.04 6.18
C ASP A 198 -1.73 -17.90 7.72
N THR A 199 -0.91 -17.00 8.27
CA THR A 199 -0.93 -16.66 9.71
C THR A 199 -2.24 -16.04 10.16
N LEU A 200 -2.87 -15.22 9.32
CA LEU A 200 -4.21 -14.68 9.60
C LEU A 200 -5.30 -15.76 9.47
N VAL A 201 -5.19 -16.68 8.51
CA VAL A 201 -6.09 -17.84 8.37
C VAL A 201 -6.05 -18.68 9.65
N ASN A 202 -4.86 -19.02 10.14
CA ASN A 202 -4.70 -19.85 11.33
C ASN A 202 -5.24 -19.16 12.60
N LEU A 203 -5.03 -17.84 12.76
CA LEU A 203 -5.67 -17.06 13.82
C LEU A 203 -7.21 -17.14 13.73
N LEU A 204 -7.77 -16.82 12.56
CA LEU A 204 -9.23 -16.76 12.37
C LEU A 204 -9.88 -18.13 12.62
N ARG A 205 -9.25 -19.22 12.19
CA ARG A 205 -9.71 -20.60 12.44
C ARG A 205 -9.75 -20.94 13.92
N THR A 206 -8.70 -20.60 14.68
CA THR A 206 -8.68 -20.77 16.14
C THR A 206 -9.78 -19.97 16.84
N ILE A 207 -10.12 -18.78 16.34
CA ILE A 207 -11.23 -17.97 16.88
C ILE A 207 -12.60 -18.60 16.50
N ILE A 208 -12.79 -19.02 15.24
CA ILE A 208 -14.04 -19.64 14.75
C ILE A 208 -14.41 -20.90 15.55
N GLU A 209 -13.44 -21.79 15.81
CA GLU A 209 -13.67 -23.04 16.56
C GLU A 209 -13.66 -22.85 18.10
N GLY A 210 -13.04 -21.77 18.59
CA GLY A 210 -12.81 -21.48 20.00
C GLY A 210 -13.83 -20.54 20.68
N ASP A 211 -14.06 -19.36 20.10
CA ASP A 211 -14.97 -18.29 20.57
C ASP A 211 -15.44 -17.44 19.37
N HIS A 212 -16.56 -17.85 18.77
CA HIS A 212 -17.10 -17.22 17.56
C HIS A 212 -17.60 -15.78 17.79
N GLU A 213 -18.00 -15.40 19.02
CA GLU A 213 -18.41 -14.01 19.30
C GLU A 213 -17.25 -13.03 19.14
N SER A 214 -16.02 -13.45 19.50
CA SER A 214 -14.82 -12.62 19.42
C SER A 214 -14.32 -12.41 17.99
N LEU A 215 -14.84 -13.14 16.98
CA LEU A 215 -14.43 -13.04 15.58
C LEU A 215 -14.68 -11.63 15.00
N LEU A 216 -15.86 -11.06 15.22
CA LEU A 216 -16.20 -9.74 14.69
C LEU A 216 -15.32 -8.62 15.30
N PRO A 217 -15.13 -8.53 16.64
CA PRO A 217 -14.12 -7.67 17.25
C PRO A 217 -12.71 -7.89 16.70
N ALA A 218 -12.27 -9.14 16.52
CA ALA A 218 -10.93 -9.46 16.01
C ALA A 218 -10.71 -8.93 14.58
N VAL A 219 -11.69 -9.11 13.68
CA VAL A 219 -11.63 -8.60 12.30
C VAL A 219 -11.59 -7.06 12.26
N TRP A 220 -12.37 -6.37 13.11
CA TRP A 220 -12.32 -4.92 13.21
C TRP A 220 -10.97 -4.41 13.74
N LEU A 221 -10.45 -5.01 14.80
CA LEU A 221 -9.12 -4.68 15.35
C LEU A 221 -8.00 -4.94 14.34
N ALA A 222 -7.99 -6.10 13.68
CA ALA A 222 -6.99 -6.46 12.68
C ALA A 222 -7.07 -5.63 11.39
N THR A 223 -8.24 -5.11 11.03
CA THR A 223 -8.40 -4.15 9.92
C THR A 223 -8.22 -2.69 10.36
N ASN A 224 -7.96 -2.46 11.66
CA ASN A 224 -7.73 -1.15 12.27
C ASN A 224 -8.85 -0.16 11.85
N SER A 225 -10.09 -0.59 12.07
CA SER A 225 -11.31 0.18 11.80
C SER A 225 -12.34 -0.19 12.89
N ILE A 226 -13.21 0.74 13.27
CA ILE A 226 -14.18 0.51 14.39
C ILE A 226 -15.61 0.33 13.87
N SER A 227 -15.88 0.89 12.69
CA SER A 227 -17.15 0.85 12.00
C SER A 227 -16.93 1.00 10.48
N PRO A 228 -17.97 0.78 9.64
CA PRO A 228 -17.94 1.15 8.23
C PRO A 228 -17.78 2.66 8.03
N PRO A 229 -17.16 3.15 6.95
CA PRO A 229 -16.87 4.58 6.78
C PRO A 229 -18.10 5.49 6.65
N TYR A 230 -19.26 4.93 6.31
CA TYR A 230 -20.53 5.67 6.24
C TYR A 230 -21.15 5.94 7.62
N ILE A 231 -20.53 5.46 8.71
CA ILE A 231 -20.91 5.77 10.08
C ILE A 231 -19.85 6.71 10.67
N ASP A 232 -20.23 7.94 11.02
CA ASP A 232 -19.35 9.03 11.52
C ASP A 232 -18.84 8.77 12.96
N LEU A 233 -17.99 7.73 13.09
CA LEU A 233 -17.36 7.25 14.31
C LEU A 233 -15.84 7.32 14.21
N GLU A 234 -15.32 8.53 14.33
CA GLU A 234 -13.89 8.78 14.51
C GLU A 234 -13.49 8.64 15.99
N LEU A 235 -12.28 8.11 16.25
CA LEU A 235 -11.71 8.13 17.62
C LEU A 235 -11.54 9.55 18.14
N GLY A 236 -11.19 10.51 17.27
CA GLY A 236 -10.91 11.90 17.65
C GLY A 236 -9.78 12.01 18.68
N LEU A 237 -8.75 11.17 18.56
CA LEU A 237 -7.59 11.14 19.44
C LEU A 237 -6.39 11.82 18.75
N GLY A 238 -5.92 12.93 19.31
CA GLY A 238 -4.64 13.52 18.92
C GLY A 238 -3.45 12.78 19.55
N GLY A 239 -2.29 12.80 18.89
CA GLY A 239 -1.04 12.20 19.42
C GLY A 239 -0.61 12.75 20.80
N SER A 240 -1.09 13.95 21.16
CA SER A 240 -0.92 14.54 22.50
C SER A 240 -1.62 13.74 23.61
N ALA A 241 -2.79 13.14 23.37
CA ALA A 241 -3.51 12.33 24.35
C ALA A 241 -2.75 11.03 24.66
N ILE A 242 -2.23 10.38 23.61
CA ILE A 242 -1.39 9.18 23.72
C ILE A 242 -0.07 9.53 24.42
N SER A 243 0.55 10.66 24.06
CA SER A 243 1.78 11.14 24.71
C SER A 243 1.57 11.45 26.20
N LYS A 244 0.42 12.00 26.60
CA LYS A 244 0.06 12.19 28.02
C LYS A 244 -0.13 10.85 28.75
N ALA A 245 -0.83 9.90 28.13
CA ALA A 245 -1.02 8.58 28.71
C ALA A 245 0.30 7.83 28.91
N LEU A 246 1.21 7.83 27.92
CA LEU A 246 2.54 7.22 28.04
C LEU A 246 3.38 7.85 29.14
N LYS A 247 3.39 9.19 29.27
CA LYS A 247 4.09 9.88 30.37
C LYS A 247 3.56 9.48 31.73
N LYS A 248 2.24 9.39 31.88
CA LYS A 248 1.58 9.06 33.16
C LYS A 248 1.74 7.59 33.55
N VAL A 249 1.64 6.66 32.59
CA VAL A 249 1.71 5.22 32.85
C VAL A 249 3.15 4.72 32.94
N CYS A 250 4.04 5.18 32.05
CA CYS A 250 5.42 4.70 31.96
C CYS A 250 6.44 5.62 32.65
N GLY A 251 6.03 6.77 33.18
CA GLY A 251 6.88 7.67 33.98
C GLY A 251 7.90 8.50 33.18
N LEU A 252 7.77 8.59 31.85
CA LEU A 252 8.72 9.34 31.02
C LEU A 252 8.51 10.86 31.06
N ASP A 253 9.61 11.58 30.88
CA ASP A 253 9.68 13.01 30.69
C ASP A 253 9.42 13.43 29.22
N ASN A 254 9.34 14.73 28.96
CA ASN A 254 9.10 15.27 27.63
C ASN A 254 10.29 15.04 26.66
N ALA A 255 11.53 15.15 27.15
CA ALA A 255 12.73 15.02 26.32
C ALA A 255 12.98 13.54 26.00
N GLY A 256 12.92 12.65 26.99
CA GLY A 256 13.02 11.20 26.79
C GLY A 256 11.99 10.65 25.80
N LEU A 257 10.73 11.11 25.87
CA LEU A 257 9.70 10.72 24.89
C LEU A 257 10.02 11.25 23.48
N LYS A 258 10.54 12.47 23.34
CA LYS A 258 10.96 13.03 22.04
C LYS A 258 12.14 12.25 21.46
N THR A 259 13.16 11.95 22.26
CA THR A 259 14.32 11.15 21.84
C THR A 259 13.91 9.76 21.36
N LEU A 260 12.99 9.09 22.07
CA LEU A 260 12.42 7.82 21.60
C LEU A 260 11.64 7.99 20.29
N HIS A 261 10.83 9.05 20.16
CA HIS A 261 10.08 9.29 18.92
C HIS A 261 11.01 9.51 17.71
N ASN A 262 12.06 10.31 17.87
CA ASN A 262 13.06 10.56 16.83
C ASN A 262 13.85 9.28 16.48
N LYS A 263 14.13 8.39 17.45
CA LYS A 263 14.86 7.13 17.21
C LYS A 263 14.03 6.07 16.46
N TYR A 264 12.74 5.93 16.76
CA TYR A 264 11.92 4.82 16.23
C TYR A 264 10.89 5.26 15.15
N GLY A 265 10.41 6.51 15.13
CA GLY A 265 9.41 7.01 14.17
C GLY A 265 8.05 6.28 14.20
N ASP A 266 7.76 5.60 15.31
CA ASP A 266 6.52 4.87 15.57
C ASP A 266 6.07 5.06 17.02
N PRO A 267 4.90 5.66 17.29
CA PRO A 267 4.32 5.70 18.63
C PRO A 267 4.17 4.32 19.28
N GLY A 268 3.97 3.25 18.49
CA GLY A 268 3.90 1.88 18.99
C GLY A 268 5.22 1.36 19.53
N ASP A 269 6.33 1.56 18.80
CA ASP A 269 7.64 1.09 19.26
C ASP A 269 8.18 1.97 20.39
N VAL A 270 7.83 3.26 20.40
CA VAL A 270 8.01 4.14 21.57
C VAL A 270 7.24 3.59 22.79
N ALA A 271 6.01 3.12 22.62
CA ALA A 271 5.22 2.52 23.69
C ALA A 271 5.76 1.17 24.17
N PHE A 272 6.34 0.37 23.27
CA PHE A 272 7.07 -0.87 23.59
C PHE A 272 8.28 -0.58 24.49
N GLU A 273 9.16 0.33 24.06
CA GLU A 273 10.36 0.71 24.81
C GLU A 273 10.02 1.40 26.14
N ALA A 274 8.98 2.25 26.15
CA ALA A 274 8.48 2.88 27.37
C ALA A 274 7.94 1.84 28.38
N LYS A 275 7.19 0.84 27.92
CA LYS A 275 6.67 -0.25 28.75
C LYS A 275 7.78 -1.19 29.23
N LYS A 276 8.80 -1.46 28.40
CA LYS A 276 10.00 -2.25 28.77
C LYS A 276 10.83 -1.55 29.86
N ARG A 277 10.89 -0.22 29.84
CA ARG A 277 11.54 0.61 30.88
C ARG A 277 10.69 0.80 32.13
N GLN A 278 9.40 0.46 32.10
CA GLN A 278 8.54 0.57 33.26
C GLN A 278 8.90 -0.51 34.30
N ALA A 279 9.53 -0.08 35.39
CA ALA A 279 9.85 -0.91 36.53
C ALA A 279 8.57 -1.31 37.31
N PHE A 280 8.36 -2.63 37.44
CA PHE A 280 7.57 -3.35 38.46
C PHE A 280 6.25 -2.72 38.95
N THR A 281 5.10 -3.29 38.56
CA THR A 281 3.79 -2.95 39.13
C THR A 281 3.38 -3.89 40.27
N LEU A 282 2.94 -3.36 41.41
CA LEU A 282 2.60 -4.12 42.62
C LEU A 282 1.38 -5.07 42.51
N ARG A 283 0.61 -4.98 41.43
CA ARG A 283 -0.54 -5.85 41.14
C ARG A 283 -0.58 -6.16 39.65
N LYS A 284 -0.83 -7.43 39.28
CA LYS A 284 -1.07 -7.82 37.88
C LYS A 284 -2.37 -7.17 37.38
N PRO A 285 -2.38 -6.51 36.20
CA PRO A 285 -3.61 -5.98 35.62
C PRO A 285 -4.54 -7.10 35.13
N LYS A 286 -5.83 -6.76 34.98
CA LYS A 286 -6.82 -7.62 34.34
C LYS A 286 -6.42 -7.82 32.87
N PRO A 287 -6.49 -9.04 32.30
CA PRO A 287 -6.19 -9.26 30.89
C PRO A 287 -7.14 -8.45 29.99
N LEU A 288 -6.61 -8.00 28.86
CA LEU A 288 -7.41 -7.40 27.80
C LEU A 288 -8.02 -8.50 26.93
N THR A 289 -9.34 -8.49 26.76
CA THR A 289 -10.04 -9.33 25.78
C THR A 289 -10.31 -8.54 24.50
N MET A 290 -10.38 -9.22 23.35
CA MET A 290 -10.62 -8.53 22.07
C MET A 290 -11.93 -7.73 22.07
N LYS A 291 -12.99 -8.30 22.66
CA LYS A 291 -14.29 -7.65 22.89
C LYS A 291 -14.16 -6.39 23.75
N SER A 292 -13.43 -6.45 24.88
CA SER A 292 -13.20 -5.31 25.79
C SER A 292 -12.43 -4.16 25.12
N VAL A 293 -11.38 -4.47 24.35
CA VAL A 293 -10.60 -3.46 23.61
C VAL A 293 -11.49 -2.78 22.56
N PHE A 294 -12.22 -3.57 21.76
CA PHE A 294 -13.13 -3.04 20.73
C PHE A 294 -14.26 -2.17 21.31
N ASP A 295 -14.89 -2.60 22.40
CA ASP A 295 -15.93 -1.81 23.07
C ASP A 295 -15.36 -0.53 23.72
N SER A 296 -14.10 -0.55 24.16
CA SER A 296 -13.40 0.65 24.65
C SER A 296 -13.12 1.65 23.53
N LEU A 297 -12.75 1.17 22.33
CA LEU A 297 -12.61 2.01 21.13
C LEU A 297 -13.96 2.60 20.69
N LYS A 298 -15.04 1.81 20.71
CA LYS A 298 -16.42 2.32 20.47
C LYS A 298 -16.82 3.40 21.48
N LYS A 299 -16.53 3.21 22.77
CA LYS A 299 -16.79 4.21 23.82
C LYS A 299 -16.01 5.51 23.59
N ILE A 300 -14.75 5.42 23.14
CA ILE A 300 -13.95 6.58 22.74
C ILE A 300 -14.61 7.32 21.55
N ALA A 301 -15.01 6.60 20.49
CA ALA A 301 -15.63 7.20 19.31
C ALA A 301 -17.00 7.86 19.60
N ASN A 302 -17.82 7.22 20.44
CA ASN A 302 -19.13 7.75 20.86
C ASN A 302 -19.04 8.93 21.84
N SER A 303 -17.90 9.15 22.50
CA SER A 303 -17.72 10.24 23.46
C SER A 303 -17.57 11.59 22.73
N LYS A 304 -18.66 12.36 22.66
CA LYS A 304 -18.72 13.73 22.06
C LYS A 304 -19.19 14.74 23.14
N GLY A 305 -18.88 16.04 22.98
CA GLY A 305 -19.30 17.12 23.88
C GLY A 305 -18.25 17.58 24.92
N HIS A 306 -18.65 18.45 25.85
CA HIS A 306 -17.76 19.00 26.88
C HIS A 306 -17.24 17.91 27.84
N GLY A 307 -15.98 17.99 28.29
CA GLY A 307 -15.33 16.95 29.09
C GLY A 307 -14.99 15.64 28.34
N SER A 308 -15.43 15.46 27.08
CA SER A 308 -15.15 14.23 26.32
C SER A 308 -13.66 13.93 26.14
N VAL A 309 -12.82 14.95 25.97
CA VAL A 309 -11.36 14.79 25.81
C VAL A 309 -10.73 14.10 27.03
N GLU A 310 -11.15 14.47 28.25
CA GLU A 310 -10.65 13.85 29.48
C GLU A 310 -11.21 12.45 29.70
N ALA A 311 -12.45 12.19 29.27
CA ALA A 311 -13.02 10.84 29.28
C ALA A 311 -12.26 9.91 28.33
N LYS A 312 -11.99 10.38 27.10
CA LYS A 312 -11.15 9.66 26.12
C LYS A 312 -9.74 9.41 26.66
N GLN A 313 -9.09 10.43 27.24
CA GLN A 313 -7.76 10.28 27.84
C GLN A 313 -7.76 9.24 28.96
N ARG A 314 -8.75 9.24 29.86
CA ARG A 314 -8.88 8.23 30.94
C ARG A 314 -9.07 6.80 30.41
N ILE A 315 -9.78 6.60 29.30
CA ILE A 315 -9.92 5.27 28.68
C ILE A 315 -8.58 4.84 28.07
N VAL A 316 -7.87 5.73 27.37
CA VAL A 316 -6.53 5.43 26.81
C VAL A 316 -5.51 5.12 27.89
N GLU A 317 -5.47 5.90 28.98
CA GLU A 317 -4.63 5.63 30.15
C GLU A 317 -4.89 4.24 30.73
N ARG A 318 -6.17 3.86 30.90
CA ARG A 318 -6.55 2.53 31.38
C ARG A 318 -6.11 1.42 30.41
N LEU A 319 -6.32 1.56 29.11
CA LEU A 319 -5.90 0.55 28.11
C LEU A 319 -4.39 0.31 28.12
N VAL A 320 -3.57 1.37 28.26
CA VAL A 320 -2.09 1.24 28.31
C VAL A 320 -1.61 0.74 29.68
N GLN A 321 -2.37 1.00 30.76
CA GLN A 321 -2.12 0.44 32.09
C GLN A 321 -2.43 -1.06 32.13
N ASP A 322 -3.59 -1.47 31.60
CA ASP A 322 -4.10 -2.84 31.65
C ASP A 322 -3.37 -3.80 30.67
N ALA A 323 -2.69 -3.26 29.66
CA ALA A 323 -1.86 -4.02 28.72
C ALA A 323 -0.76 -4.84 29.43
N ARG A 324 -0.78 -6.16 29.21
CA ARG A 324 0.20 -7.14 29.70
C ARG A 324 1.35 -7.28 28.69
N GLY A 325 2.58 -7.14 29.17
CA GLY A 325 3.77 -7.17 28.33
C GLY A 325 3.94 -5.92 27.44
N ALA A 326 5.08 -5.84 26.76
CA ALA A 326 5.43 -4.69 25.92
C ALA A 326 4.76 -4.75 24.53
N GLU A 327 4.51 -5.95 23.99
CA GLU A 327 3.85 -6.16 22.69
C GLU A 327 2.38 -5.73 22.69
N GLU A 328 1.60 -5.97 23.75
CA GLU A 328 0.22 -5.45 23.82
C GLU A 328 0.19 -3.92 23.77
N SER A 329 1.07 -3.28 24.53
CA SER A 329 1.24 -1.81 24.53
C SER A 329 1.55 -1.28 23.12
N ARG A 330 2.48 -1.93 22.39
CA ARG A 330 2.83 -1.59 21.00
C ARG A 330 1.60 -1.55 20.09
N TYR A 331 0.83 -2.65 20.05
CA TYR A 331 -0.30 -2.75 19.12
C TYR A 331 -1.53 -1.96 19.56
N ILE A 332 -1.76 -1.78 20.86
CA ILE A 332 -2.81 -0.86 21.37
C ILE A 332 -2.50 0.57 20.93
N VAL A 333 -1.28 1.06 21.13
CA VAL A 333 -0.91 2.42 20.71
C VAL A 333 -0.98 2.57 19.19
N ARG A 334 -0.51 1.58 18.41
CA ARG A 334 -0.69 1.60 16.95
C ARG A 334 -2.17 1.63 16.52
N THR A 335 -3.05 0.92 17.22
CA THR A 335 -4.51 0.94 16.97
C THR A 335 -5.13 2.29 17.32
N LEU A 336 -4.72 2.92 18.43
CA LEU A 336 -5.18 4.25 18.85
C LEU A 336 -4.71 5.37 17.90
N VAL A 337 -3.51 5.23 17.31
CA VAL A 337 -2.98 6.09 16.24
C VAL A 337 -3.62 5.78 14.87
N GLN A 338 -4.43 4.73 14.77
CA GLN A 338 -5.00 4.21 13.52
C GLN A 338 -3.93 3.82 12.48
N HIS A 339 -2.75 3.38 12.91
CA HIS A 339 -1.65 2.95 12.05
C HIS A 339 -1.04 1.62 12.55
N LEU A 340 -1.78 0.52 12.37
CA LEU A 340 -1.41 -0.82 12.84
C LEU A 340 -0.11 -1.39 12.25
N ARG A 341 0.29 -0.95 11.04
CA ARG A 341 1.58 -1.23 10.37
C ARG A 341 1.96 -2.70 10.09
N ILE A 342 1.11 -3.67 10.43
CA ILE A 342 1.29 -5.12 10.19
C ILE A 342 1.36 -5.58 8.72
N GLY A 343 1.46 -4.70 7.71
CA GLY A 343 1.47 -5.09 6.28
C GLY A 343 0.19 -5.77 5.74
N ALA A 344 -0.70 -6.26 6.61
CA ALA A 344 -2.03 -6.73 6.26
C ALA A 344 -2.90 -5.55 5.79
N VAL A 345 -3.55 -5.73 4.65
CA VAL A 345 -4.52 -4.81 4.05
C VAL A 345 -5.92 -5.39 4.21
N LYS A 346 -6.98 -4.56 4.13
CA LYS A 346 -8.38 -5.03 4.17
C LYS A 346 -8.63 -6.19 3.19
N THR A 347 -8.03 -6.16 2.00
CA THR A 347 -8.11 -7.26 1.01
C THR A 347 -7.52 -8.58 1.49
N THR A 348 -6.40 -8.59 2.22
CA THR A 348 -5.85 -9.82 2.82
C THR A 348 -6.71 -10.34 3.97
N MET A 349 -7.41 -9.48 4.71
CA MET A 349 -8.36 -9.96 5.71
C MET A 349 -9.53 -10.70 5.06
N LEU A 350 -10.08 -10.18 3.94
CA LEU A 350 -11.13 -10.87 3.18
C LEU A 350 -10.65 -12.22 2.61
N ILE A 351 -9.40 -12.29 2.14
CA ILE A 351 -8.78 -13.53 1.69
C ILE A 351 -8.64 -14.52 2.85
N ALA A 352 -8.15 -14.07 4.00
CA ALA A 352 -7.97 -14.91 5.17
C ALA A 352 -9.30 -15.42 5.73
N LEU A 353 -10.34 -14.58 5.74
CA LEU A 353 -11.72 -14.99 6.09
C LEU A 353 -12.24 -16.06 5.13
N SER A 354 -12.16 -15.83 3.82
CA SER A 354 -12.60 -16.80 2.80
C SER A 354 -11.94 -18.17 2.96
N ARG A 355 -10.62 -18.20 3.18
CA ARG A 355 -9.86 -19.45 3.40
C ARG A 355 -10.14 -20.08 4.78
N ALA A 356 -10.35 -19.29 5.82
CA ALA A 356 -10.66 -19.79 7.16
C ALA A 356 -12.03 -20.50 7.19
N PHE A 357 -13.06 -19.90 6.60
CA PHE A 357 -14.41 -20.49 6.53
C PHE A 357 -14.51 -21.72 5.60
N LEU A 358 -13.53 -21.94 4.71
CA LEU A 358 -13.42 -23.18 3.93
C LEU A 358 -12.91 -24.37 4.77
N LEU A 359 -12.07 -24.09 5.78
CA LEU A 359 -11.31 -25.07 6.56
C LEU A 359 -11.89 -25.34 7.96
N SER A 360 -12.63 -24.39 8.52
CA SER A 360 -13.10 -24.42 9.92
C SER A 360 -14.53 -23.86 10.00
N LYS A 361 -15.34 -24.42 10.90
CA LYS A 361 -16.72 -24.01 11.14
C LYS A 361 -17.05 -23.87 12.63
N PRO A 362 -18.03 -23.03 13.01
CA PRO A 362 -18.63 -23.05 14.34
C PRO A 362 -19.24 -24.42 14.66
N ARG A 363 -19.32 -24.76 15.96
CA ARG A 363 -19.91 -26.04 16.42
C ARG A 363 -21.39 -26.19 16.06
N ASP A 364 -22.09 -25.07 15.93
CA ASP A 364 -23.54 -25.01 15.68
C ASP A 364 -23.91 -24.86 14.18
N ALA A 365 -22.92 -24.75 13.29
CA ALA A 365 -23.14 -24.43 11.88
C ALA A 365 -23.38 -25.67 10.99
N GLN A 366 -24.34 -25.53 10.07
CA GLN A 366 -24.80 -26.63 9.20
C GLN A 366 -24.04 -26.78 7.88
N PHE A 367 -23.21 -25.81 7.49
CA PHE A 367 -22.48 -25.86 6.22
C PHE A 367 -21.33 -26.89 6.22
N GLU A 368 -20.99 -27.40 5.03
CA GLU A 368 -19.90 -28.35 4.82
C GLU A 368 -18.54 -27.65 4.72
N THR A 369 -17.58 -28.08 5.54
CA THR A 369 -16.17 -27.68 5.45
C THR A 369 -15.38 -28.75 4.69
N ARG A 370 -14.34 -28.35 3.95
CA ARG A 370 -13.50 -29.32 3.22
C ARG A 370 -12.36 -29.83 4.10
N ASP A 371 -12.20 -31.16 4.14
CA ASP A 371 -11.11 -31.80 4.87
C ASP A 371 -9.73 -31.31 4.41
N GLN A 372 -8.88 -30.94 5.38
CA GLN A 372 -7.47 -30.54 5.15
C GLN A 372 -6.72 -31.61 4.33
N LYS A 373 -6.96 -32.90 4.62
CA LYS A 373 -6.36 -34.04 3.91
C LYS A 373 -6.86 -34.21 2.47
N ALA A 374 -8.06 -33.74 2.15
CA ALA A 374 -8.57 -33.74 0.78
C ALA A 374 -7.96 -32.58 -0.02
N LEU A 375 -7.89 -31.39 0.58
CA LEU A 375 -7.26 -30.21 -0.04
C LEU A 375 -5.75 -30.40 -0.28
N ALA A 376 -5.04 -31.07 0.65
CA ALA A 376 -3.62 -31.40 0.49
C ALA A 376 -3.32 -32.45 -0.59
N ARG A 377 -4.33 -33.17 -1.10
CA ARG A 377 -4.19 -34.14 -2.21
C ARG A 377 -4.47 -33.54 -3.59
N LEU A 378 -5.07 -32.35 -3.66
CA LEU A 378 -5.35 -31.66 -4.93
C LEU A 378 -4.05 -31.16 -5.56
N LYS A 379 -4.06 -30.97 -6.88
CA LYS A 379 -2.94 -30.28 -7.54
C LYS A 379 -2.90 -28.82 -7.09
N LYS A 380 -1.69 -28.25 -7.05
CA LYS A 380 -1.46 -26.86 -6.64
C LYS A 380 -2.27 -25.83 -7.46
N GLU A 381 -2.53 -26.13 -8.72
CA GLU A 381 -3.31 -25.31 -9.65
C GLU A 381 -4.81 -25.36 -9.30
N GLU A 382 -5.38 -26.56 -9.18
CA GLU A 382 -6.78 -26.80 -8.77
C GLU A 382 -7.09 -26.15 -7.40
N LEU A 383 -6.14 -26.23 -6.45
CA LEU A 383 -6.25 -25.58 -5.14
C LEU A 383 -6.22 -24.05 -5.25
N ALA A 384 -5.39 -23.49 -6.14
CA ALA A 384 -5.32 -22.05 -6.37
C ALA A 384 -6.58 -21.50 -7.04
N GLU A 385 -7.17 -22.24 -8.00
CA GLU A 385 -8.45 -21.87 -8.62
C GLU A 385 -9.62 -21.93 -7.62
N LEU A 386 -9.66 -22.96 -6.77
CA LEU A 386 -10.65 -23.07 -5.69
C LEU A 386 -10.56 -21.88 -4.71
N TYR A 387 -9.35 -21.54 -4.25
CA TYR A 387 -9.16 -20.36 -3.42
C TYR A 387 -9.55 -19.08 -4.17
N ALA A 388 -9.18 -18.93 -5.44
CA ALA A 388 -9.53 -17.75 -6.23
C ALA A 388 -11.04 -17.53 -6.34
N LYS A 389 -11.83 -18.58 -6.64
CA LYS A 389 -13.30 -18.49 -6.71
C LYS A 389 -13.90 -18.04 -5.37
N ASN A 390 -13.55 -18.72 -4.29
CA ASN A 390 -14.09 -18.43 -2.95
C ASN A 390 -13.65 -17.06 -2.43
N GLU A 391 -12.42 -16.64 -2.74
CA GLU A 391 -11.93 -15.31 -2.41
C GLU A 391 -12.66 -14.22 -3.21
N GLU A 392 -12.99 -14.48 -4.48
CA GLU A 392 -13.73 -13.53 -5.33
C GLU A 392 -15.16 -13.32 -4.82
N ILE A 393 -15.88 -14.38 -4.44
CA ILE A 393 -17.23 -14.27 -3.83
C ILE A 393 -17.20 -13.35 -2.60
N VAL A 394 -16.30 -13.60 -1.64
CA VAL A 394 -16.21 -12.79 -0.41
C VAL A 394 -15.78 -11.35 -0.69
N LYS A 395 -14.85 -11.13 -1.65
CA LYS A 395 -14.46 -9.78 -2.09
C LYS A 395 -15.63 -9.05 -2.76
N ALA A 396 -16.39 -9.70 -3.61
CA ALA A 396 -17.56 -9.13 -4.29
C ALA A 396 -18.67 -8.76 -3.30
N CYS A 397 -19.01 -9.66 -2.36
CA CYS A 397 -19.97 -9.38 -1.29
C CYS A 397 -19.56 -8.14 -0.48
N PHE A 398 -18.30 -8.07 -0.03
CA PHE A 398 -17.80 -6.92 0.73
C PHE A 398 -17.66 -5.65 -0.11
N ALA A 399 -17.49 -5.76 -1.43
CA ALA A 399 -17.43 -4.60 -2.31
C ALA A 399 -18.83 -4.05 -2.62
N ARG A 400 -19.86 -4.90 -2.71
CA ARG A 400 -21.28 -4.52 -2.78
C ARG A 400 -21.77 -3.94 -1.44
N ARG A 401 -21.44 -4.59 -0.32
CA ARG A 401 -21.85 -4.22 1.05
C ARG A 401 -20.64 -4.19 2.02
N PRO A 402 -19.90 -3.06 2.13
CA PRO A 402 -18.63 -2.95 2.85
C PRO A 402 -18.78 -2.84 4.39
N ASN A 403 -19.42 -3.83 5.01
CA ASN A 403 -19.69 -3.89 6.44
C ASN A 403 -19.41 -5.30 7.02
N TYR A 404 -18.44 -5.41 7.92
CA TYR A 404 -18.16 -6.68 8.60
C TYR A 404 -19.27 -7.10 9.57
N ASN A 405 -20.07 -6.17 10.09
CA ASN A 405 -21.21 -6.51 10.97
C ASN A 405 -22.31 -7.27 10.22
N ASP A 406 -22.37 -7.16 8.90
CA ASP A 406 -23.31 -7.91 8.05
C ASP A 406 -22.64 -9.18 7.50
N LEU A 407 -21.40 -9.05 7.01
CA LEU A 407 -20.65 -10.15 6.39
C LEU A 407 -20.30 -11.27 7.37
N ILE A 408 -19.83 -10.96 8.58
CA ILE A 408 -19.32 -11.98 9.53
C ILE A 408 -20.45 -12.87 10.08
N PRO A 409 -21.60 -12.35 10.56
CA PRO A 409 -22.72 -13.20 10.97
C PRO A 409 -23.23 -14.08 9.83
N THR A 410 -23.36 -13.51 8.62
CA THR A 410 -23.79 -14.29 7.44
C THR A 410 -22.80 -15.43 7.12
N LEU A 411 -21.48 -15.18 7.16
CA LEU A 411 -20.47 -16.23 7.00
C LEU A 411 -20.51 -17.30 8.11
N LEU A 412 -20.86 -16.94 9.34
CA LEU A 412 -21.03 -17.89 10.45
C LEU A 412 -22.27 -18.78 10.27
N GLU A 413 -23.32 -18.31 9.59
CA GLU A 413 -24.54 -19.07 9.28
C GLU A 413 -24.37 -20.00 8.06
N ILE A 414 -23.95 -19.46 6.91
CA ILE A 414 -24.00 -20.15 5.59
C ILE A 414 -22.63 -20.48 4.98
N GLY A 415 -21.53 -20.03 5.59
CA GLY A 415 -20.19 -20.21 5.04
C GLY A 415 -19.96 -19.44 3.72
N VAL A 416 -18.98 -19.90 2.93
CA VAL A 416 -18.66 -19.29 1.62
C VAL A 416 -19.41 -20.04 0.51
N CYS A 417 -20.52 -19.47 0.05
CA CYS A 417 -21.35 -20.00 -1.03
C CYS A 417 -21.92 -18.87 -1.90
N ASP A 418 -22.49 -19.21 -3.06
CA ASP A 418 -23.05 -18.21 -3.98
C ASP A 418 -24.29 -17.49 -3.39
N GLU A 419 -25.00 -18.08 -2.41
CA GLU A 419 -26.09 -17.43 -1.65
C GLU A 419 -25.61 -16.20 -0.84
N LEU A 420 -24.31 -16.15 -0.50
CA LEU A 420 -23.72 -14.99 0.20
C LEU A 420 -23.87 -13.70 -0.62
N LEU A 421 -23.84 -13.78 -1.96
CA LEU A 421 -24.04 -12.63 -2.85
C LEU A 421 -25.48 -12.10 -2.81
N LEU A 422 -26.46 -12.94 -2.48
CA LEU A 422 -27.86 -12.56 -2.34
C LEU A 422 -28.12 -11.91 -0.98
N ARG A 423 -27.63 -12.52 0.13
CA ARG A 423 -27.79 -11.97 1.49
C ARG A 423 -26.95 -10.71 1.74
N CYS A 424 -25.75 -10.65 1.16
CA CYS A 424 -24.85 -9.50 1.19
C CYS A 424 -24.78 -8.76 -0.16
N GLY A 425 -25.89 -8.71 -0.89
CA GLY A 425 -26.06 -7.96 -2.14
C GLY A 425 -26.11 -6.43 -1.94
N LEU A 426 -26.54 -5.70 -2.98
CA LEU A 426 -26.70 -4.24 -2.89
C LEU A 426 -27.86 -3.90 -1.95
N ALA A 427 -27.68 -2.84 -1.17
CA ALA A 427 -28.72 -2.31 -0.28
C ALA A 427 -28.78 -0.79 -0.40
N LEU A 428 -29.98 -0.25 -0.60
CA LEU A 428 -30.19 1.20 -0.62
C LEU A 428 -29.74 1.84 0.70
N HIS A 429 -29.08 2.99 0.60
CA HIS A 429 -28.45 3.70 1.72
C HIS A 429 -27.27 2.97 2.39
N ILE A 430 -26.75 1.89 1.79
CA ILE A 430 -25.43 1.34 2.12
C ILE A 430 -24.54 1.48 0.89
N PRO A 431 -23.44 2.26 0.94
CA PRO A 431 -22.65 2.55 -0.24
C PRO A 431 -21.83 1.35 -0.69
N LEU A 432 -21.81 1.10 -2.00
CA LEU A 432 -20.92 0.13 -2.62
C LEU A 432 -19.56 0.75 -2.94
N ARG A 433 -18.51 -0.08 -3.00
CA ARG A 433 -17.15 0.37 -3.33
C ARG A 433 -17.06 0.84 -4.80
N PRO A 434 -16.59 2.08 -5.05
CA PRO A 434 -16.52 2.60 -6.41
C PRO A 434 -15.57 1.81 -7.31
N MET A 435 -15.95 1.59 -8.56
CA MET A 435 -15.06 1.05 -9.59
C MET A 435 -13.89 2.02 -9.88
N LEU A 436 -12.67 1.48 -10.03
CA LEU A 436 -11.43 2.27 -10.09
C LEU A 436 -10.73 2.19 -11.45
N GLY A 437 -10.45 3.35 -12.05
CA GLY A 437 -9.67 3.42 -13.29
C GLY A 437 -8.18 3.13 -13.12
N SER A 438 -7.64 2.28 -14.00
CA SER A 438 -6.21 2.05 -14.25
C SER A 438 -5.54 3.32 -14.78
N ILE A 439 -4.24 3.50 -14.50
CA ILE A 439 -3.46 4.66 -14.98
C ILE A 439 -2.82 4.25 -16.30
N THR A 440 -2.98 5.07 -17.33
CA THR A 440 -2.23 4.95 -18.59
C THR A 440 -1.49 6.25 -18.83
N ARG A 441 -0.23 6.18 -19.27
CA ARG A 441 0.66 7.35 -19.36
C ARG A 441 0.57 8.07 -20.70
N ASP A 442 0.19 7.32 -21.73
CA ASP A 442 0.18 7.78 -23.12
C ASP A 442 -1.11 7.35 -23.85
N LEU A 443 -1.53 8.15 -24.83
CA LEU A 443 -2.68 7.86 -25.69
C LEU A 443 -2.41 6.67 -26.63
N GLY A 444 -1.19 6.48 -27.11
CA GLY A 444 -0.79 5.30 -27.89
C GLY A 444 -0.83 4.02 -27.07
N GLU A 445 -0.33 4.05 -25.82
CA GLU A 445 -0.46 2.94 -24.86
C GLU A 445 -1.94 2.58 -24.61
N MET A 446 -2.80 3.59 -24.46
CA MET A 446 -4.24 3.43 -24.27
C MET A 446 -4.91 2.74 -25.45
N LEU A 447 -4.68 3.25 -26.66
CA LEU A 447 -5.23 2.67 -27.91
C LEU A 447 -4.74 1.23 -28.11
N THR A 448 -3.47 0.96 -27.82
CA THR A 448 -2.88 -0.39 -27.90
C THR A 448 -3.57 -1.38 -26.95
N LYS A 449 -3.95 -0.95 -25.74
CA LYS A 449 -4.71 -1.79 -24.79
C LYS A 449 -6.15 -2.05 -25.24
N LEU A 450 -6.75 -1.13 -25.99
CA LEU A 450 -8.16 -1.15 -26.40
C LEU A 450 -8.38 -1.63 -27.85
N GLN A 451 -7.33 -2.10 -28.54
CA GLN A 451 -7.38 -2.53 -29.94
C GLN A 451 -8.59 -3.43 -30.25
N GLY A 452 -9.39 -3.02 -31.24
CA GLY A 452 -10.55 -3.78 -31.70
C GLY A 452 -11.70 -3.88 -30.70
N ARG A 453 -11.93 -2.82 -29.90
CA ARG A 453 -13.14 -2.65 -29.08
C ARG A 453 -13.64 -1.20 -29.12
N ASP A 454 -14.95 -1.05 -28.97
CA ASP A 454 -15.61 0.25 -28.80
C ASP A 454 -15.42 0.76 -27.37
N PHE A 455 -15.10 2.05 -27.23
CA PHE A 455 -14.96 2.70 -25.94
C PHE A 455 -15.56 4.11 -25.93
N ALA A 456 -15.98 4.55 -24.75
CA ALA A 456 -16.39 5.93 -24.50
C ALA A 456 -15.24 6.68 -23.81
N CYS A 457 -14.81 7.78 -24.41
CA CYS A 457 -14.02 8.82 -23.77
C CYS A 457 -14.95 9.81 -23.06
N GLU A 458 -14.76 10.03 -21.77
CA GLU A 458 -15.52 10.96 -20.95
C GLU A 458 -14.60 12.00 -20.32
N TYR A 459 -15.08 13.22 -20.12
CA TYR A 459 -14.33 14.25 -19.41
C TYR A 459 -14.02 13.82 -17.97
N LYS A 460 -12.76 13.95 -17.56
CA LYS A 460 -12.34 13.72 -16.18
C LYS A 460 -12.35 15.02 -15.39
N TYR A 461 -13.52 15.39 -14.87
CA TYR A 461 -13.72 16.54 -14.01
C TYR A 461 -12.84 16.51 -12.71
N ASP A 462 -12.36 17.67 -12.25
CA ASP A 462 -11.65 17.87 -10.97
C ASP A 462 -12.67 18.23 -9.87
N GLY A 463 -13.31 17.20 -9.30
CA GLY A 463 -14.40 17.37 -8.35
C GLY A 463 -14.35 16.38 -7.19
N GLN A 464 -15.51 16.13 -6.59
CA GLN A 464 -15.71 15.11 -5.56
C GLN A 464 -16.73 14.07 -6.04
N ARG A 465 -16.26 12.86 -6.36
CA ARG A 465 -17.12 11.70 -6.69
C ARG A 465 -18.20 11.51 -5.62
N ALA A 466 -19.44 11.48 -6.08
CA ALA A 466 -20.64 11.30 -5.30
C ALA A 466 -21.40 10.08 -5.81
N GLN A 467 -21.72 9.17 -4.88
CA GLN A 467 -22.62 8.05 -5.11
C GLN A 467 -23.96 8.40 -4.46
N VAL A 468 -24.99 8.60 -5.28
CA VAL A 468 -26.31 9.08 -4.86
C VAL A 468 -27.27 7.91 -4.81
N HIS A 469 -27.81 7.63 -3.63
CA HIS A 469 -28.85 6.62 -3.41
C HIS A 469 -30.17 7.32 -3.15
N CYS A 470 -31.25 6.86 -3.78
CA CYS A 470 -32.60 7.31 -3.51
C CYS A 470 -33.57 6.13 -3.39
N ASP A 471 -34.41 6.13 -2.36
CA ASP A 471 -35.45 5.10 -2.15
C ASP A 471 -36.81 5.49 -2.74
N ASP A 472 -37.75 4.55 -2.61
CA ASP A 472 -39.17 4.67 -2.96
C ASP A 472 -39.90 5.76 -2.17
N LYS A 473 -39.44 6.02 -0.94
CA LYS A 473 -39.98 7.03 -0.01
C LYS A 473 -39.41 8.44 -0.25
N GLY A 474 -38.49 8.59 -1.19
CA GLY A 474 -37.84 9.87 -1.53
C GLY A 474 -36.71 10.28 -0.58
N LYS A 475 -36.26 9.40 0.32
CA LYS A 475 -35.03 9.62 1.10
C LYS A 475 -33.83 9.60 0.16
N VAL A 476 -32.89 10.51 0.38
CA VAL A 476 -31.66 10.62 -0.40
C VAL A 476 -30.46 10.48 0.55
N THR A 477 -29.46 9.72 0.14
CA THR A 477 -28.15 9.72 0.81
C THR A 477 -27.04 9.79 -0.23
N ILE A 478 -26.06 10.66 0.03
CA ILE A 478 -24.93 10.90 -0.87
C ILE A 478 -23.66 10.41 -0.17
N PHE A 479 -22.85 9.60 -0.84
CA PHE A 479 -21.61 9.04 -0.30
C PHE A 479 -20.37 9.46 -1.08
N SER A 480 -19.26 9.64 -0.38
CA SER A 480 -17.95 10.01 -0.96
C SER A 480 -17.26 8.81 -1.63
N ARG A 481 -16.20 9.07 -2.40
CA ARG A 481 -15.26 8.02 -2.89
C ARG A 481 -14.74 7.09 -1.78
N HIS A 482 -14.67 7.58 -0.53
CA HIS A 482 -14.22 6.84 0.64
C HIS A 482 -15.38 6.26 1.46
N LEU A 483 -16.61 6.32 0.92
CA LEU A 483 -17.85 5.84 1.50
C LEU A 483 -18.34 6.66 2.70
N GLU A 484 -17.84 7.88 2.89
CA GLU A 484 -18.30 8.80 3.95
C GLU A 484 -19.63 9.42 3.54
N VAL A 485 -20.54 9.65 4.51
CA VAL A 485 -21.81 10.35 4.23
C VAL A 485 -21.54 11.83 3.97
N MET A 486 -22.06 12.33 2.84
CA MET A 486 -21.97 13.72 2.40
C MET A 486 -23.33 14.41 2.25
N THR A 487 -24.42 13.76 2.68
CA THR A 487 -25.80 14.29 2.58
C THR A 487 -25.90 15.71 3.15
N ASP A 488 -25.36 15.93 4.35
CA ASP A 488 -25.42 17.23 5.05
C ASP A 488 -24.49 18.30 4.46
N LYS A 489 -23.54 17.89 3.60
CA LYS A 489 -22.68 18.80 2.82
C LYS A 489 -23.39 19.32 1.57
N TYR A 490 -24.31 18.52 1.01
CA TYR A 490 -24.97 18.77 -0.28
C TYR A 490 -26.52 18.76 -0.19
N PRO A 491 -27.12 19.65 0.64
CA PRO A 491 -28.58 19.75 0.76
C PRO A 491 -29.26 20.25 -0.52
N ASP A 492 -28.53 20.98 -1.35
CA ASP A 492 -28.88 21.42 -2.70
C ASP A 492 -29.04 20.23 -3.66
N LEU A 493 -28.09 19.29 -3.67
CA LEU A 493 -28.20 18.05 -4.45
C LEU A 493 -29.33 17.14 -3.92
N VAL A 494 -29.53 17.08 -2.60
CA VAL A 494 -30.67 16.36 -2.00
C VAL A 494 -32.01 16.94 -2.46
N ALA A 495 -32.15 18.27 -2.52
CA ALA A 495 -33.34 18.95 -3.03
C ALA A 495 -33.51 18.85 -4.56
N LEU A 496 -32.45 18.50 -5.29
CA LEU A 496 -32.44 18.30 -6.74
C LEU A 496 -32.91 16.89 -7.14
N VAL A 497 -32.55 15.86 -6.37
CA VAL A 497 -32.86 14.46 -6.68
C VAL A 497 -34.34 14.20 -7.02
N PRO A 498 -35.34 14.75 -6.31
CA PRO A 498 -36.75 14.59 -6.68
C PRO A 498 -37.12 15.21 -8.04
N LYS A 499 -36.38 16.24 -8.52
CA LYS A 499 -36.67 16.98 -9.76
C LYS A 499 -36.06 16.35 -11.00
N ILE A 500 -34.95 15.60 -10.85
CA ILE A 500 -34.25 14.95 -11.96
C ILE A 500 -34.81 13.57 -12.29
N ARG A 501 -35.66 12.98 -11.42
CA ARG A 501 -36.31 11.69 -11.65
C ARG A 501 -37.38 11.83 -12.75
N GLY A 502 -37.23 11.08 -13.84
CA GLY A 502 -38.29 10.93 -14.83
C GLY A 502 -39.42 10.03 -14.36
N ASP A 503 -40.54 10.06 -15.08
CA ASP A 503 -41.72 9.23 -14.82
C ASP A 503 -41.35 7.75 -14.89
N GLY A 504 -41.53 7.03 -13.78
CA GLY A 504 -41.22 5.60 -13.65
C GLY A 504 -39.93 5.27 -12.86
N VAL A 505 -39.12 6.25 -12.43
CA VAL A 505 -38.00 5.99 -11.51
C VAL A 505 -38.49 5.97 -10.07
N SER A 506 -38.50 4.80 -9.42
CA SER A 506 -38.93 4.60 -8.03
C SER A 506 -37.77 4.61 -7.03
N SER A 507 -36.65 3.97 -7.36
CA SER A 507 -35.43 3.94 -6.54
C SER A 507 -34.21 3.76 -7.42
N PHE A 508 -33.04 4.29 -7.02
CA PHE A 508 -31.82 4.18 -7.83
C PHE A 508 -30.53 4.34 -7.02
N ILE A 509 -29.43 3.86 -7.59
CA ILE A 509 -28.06 4.20 -7.17
C ILE A 509 -27.30 4.71 -8.40
N LEU A 510 -26.94 5.99 -8.38
CA LEU A 510 -26.28 6.73 -9.46
C LEU A 510 -24.89 7.20 -9.03
N GLU A 511 -23.94 7.26 -9.96
CA GLU A 511 -22.63 7.87 -9.73
C GLU A 511 -22.38 9.08 -10.63
N GLY A 512 -21.77 10.09 -10.03
CA GLY A 512 -21.31 11.29 -10.71
C GLY A 512 -20.14 11.95 -10.00
N GLU A 513 -19.59 13.00 -10.60
CA GLU A 513 -18.61 13.89 -9.96
C GLU A 513 -19.29 15.22 -9.65
N VAL A 514 -19.23 15.67 -8.39
CA VAL A 514 -19.72 16.99 -7.97
C VAL A 514 -18.61 18.00 -8.21
N VAL A 515 -18.88 19.03 -9.01
CA VAL A 515 -17.90 20.05 -9.41
C VAL A 515 -18.45 21.41 -9.02
N ALA A 516 -17.59 22.29 -8.50
CA ALA A 516 -17.97 23.69 -8.26
C ALA A 516 -18.09 24.42 -9.59
N ILE A 517 -19.15 25.20 -9.78
CA ILE A 517 -19.39 25.93 -11.03
C ILE A 517 -19.77 27.39 -10.76
N ASP A 518 -19.83 28.18 -11.82
CA ASP A 518 -20.64 29.39 -11.84
C ASP A 518 -22.05 29.11 -12.39
N ARG A 519 -23.09 29.64 -11.75
CA ARG A 519 -24.48 29.48 -12.24
C ARG A 519 -24.78 30.36 -13.45
N GLU A 520 -24.13 31.51 -13.57
CA GLU A 520 -24.44 32.48 -14.64
C GLU A 520 -23.69 32.13 -15.93
N THR A 521 -22.41 31.76 -15.82
CA THR A 521 -21.56 31.44 -16.99
C THR A 521 -21.43 29.95 -17.28
N GLY A 522 -21.73 29.08 -16.30
CA GLY A 522 -21.48 27.64 -16.39
C GLY A 522 -20.00 27.23 -16.32
N GLU A 523 -19.09 28.17 -16.03
CA GLU A 523 -17.66 27.87 -15.97
C GLU A 523 -17.32 26.93 -14.80
N LEU A 524 -16.41 25.98 -15.03
CA LEU A 524 -15.93 25.07 -13.99
C LEU A 524 -14.91 25.75 -13.07
N LYS A 525 -15.16 25.70 -11.76
CA LYS A 525 -14.27 26.19 -10.71
C LYS A 525 -13.42 25.04 -10.16
N THR A 526 -12.25 25.36 -9.62
CA THR A 526 -11.26 24.36 -9.17
C THR A 526 -11.73 23.55 -7.96
N PHE A 527 -11.17 22.35 -7.75
CA PHE A 527 -11.42 21.56 -6.55
C PHE A 527 -11.12 22.31 -5.24
N GLN A 528 -10.16 23.25 -5.23
CA GLN A 528 -9.87 24.07 -4.05
C GLN A 528 -11.07 24.95 -3.65
N THR A 529 -11.83 25.45 -4.63
CA THR A 529 -13.09 26.18 -4.38
C THR A 529 -14.12 25.24 -3.76
N LEU A 530 -14.32 24.04 -4.32
CA LEU A 530 -15.22 23.02 -3.77
C LEU A 530 -14.82 22.55 -2.35
N ALA A 531 -13.52 22.54 -2.04
CA ALA A 531 -12.99 22.14 -0.74
C ALA A 531 -13.25 23.17 0.37
N ASN A 532 -13.44 24.45 0.01
CA ASN A 532 -13.81 25.52 0.95
C ASN A 532 -15.28 25.46 1.40
N ARG A 533 -16.13 24.67 0.73
CA ARG A 533 -17.53 24.45 1.12
C ARG A 533 -17.60 23.75 2.49
N ALA A 534 -18.45 24.29 3.37
CA ALA A 534 -18.69 23.74 4.71
C ALA A 534 -19.06 22.25 4.66
N ARG A 535 -18.60 21.48 5.64
CA ARG A 535 -18.65 19.99 5.61
C ARG A 535 -19.86 19.37 6.29
N LYS A 536 -20.51 20.08 7.22
CA LYS A 536 -21.65 19.62 8.03
C LYS A 536 -22.64 20.78 8.21
N ASP A 537 -23.90 20.44 8.45
CA ASP A 537 -24.99 21.37 8.80
C ASP A 537 -25.18 22.54 7.81
N VAL A 538 -24.98 22.28 6.52
CA VAL A 538 -25.15 23.30 5.47
C VAL A 538 -26.65 23.55 5.25
N VAL A 539 -27.08 24.80 5.30
CA VAL A 539 -28.45 25.21 4.94
C VAL A 539 -28.46 25.71 3.50
N ILE A 540 -29.49 25.35 2.71
CA ILE A 540 -29.59 25.69 1.28
C ILE A 540 -29.40 27.20 1.03
N GLY A 541 -29.99 28.07 1.86
CA GLY A 541 -29.84 29.53 1.75
C GLY A 541 -28.48 30.10 2.18
N SER A 542 -27.58 29.29 2.71
CA SER A 542 -26.21 29.67 3.09
C SER A 542 -25.14 29.16 2.12
N VAL A 543 -25.53 28.49 1.03
CA VAL A 543 -24.62 27.98 0.02
C VAL A 543 -24.09 29.15 -0.83
N THR A 544 -22.81 29.47 -0.65
CA THR A 544 -22.08 30.47 -1.45
C THR A 544 -21.35 29.87 -2.65
N ILE A 545 -21.18 28.55 -2.67
CA ILE A 545 -20.45 27.82 -3.72
C ILE A 545 -21.42 26.84 -4.38
N ASP A 546 -21.84 27.22 -5.58
CA ASP A 546 -22.69 26.42 -6.42
C ASP A 546 -21.97 25.22 -7.02
N VAL A 547 -22.74 24.15 -7.21
CA VAL A 547 -22.23 22.87 -7.68
C VAL A 547 -23.14 22.26 -8.73
N CYS A 548 -22.53 21.53 -9.65
CA CYS A 548 -23.22 20.69 -10.63
C CYS A 548 -22.80 19.23 -10.42
N LEU A 549 -23.78 18.32 -10.46
CA LEU A 549 -23.54 16.88 -10.45
C LEU A 549 -23.45 16.38 -11.89
N PHE A 550 -22.24 15.99 -12.31
CA PHE A 550 -21.99 15.39 -13.63
C PHE A 550 -22.10 13.86 -13.53
N ALA A 551 -23.23 13.29 -13.94
CA ALA A 551 -23.52 11.86 -13.82
C ALA A 551 -22.85 11.03 -14.93
N PHE A 552 -22.33 9.83 -14.57
CA PHE A 552 -21.55 8.97 -15.49
C PHE A 552 -21.80 7.47 -15.39
N ASP A 553 -22.53 6.96 -14.39
CA ASP A 553 -22.94 5.54 -14.32
C ASP A 553 -24.20 5.34 -13.45
N LEU A 554 -24.87 4.21 -13.64
CA LEU A 554 -26.09 3.79 -12.94
C LEU A 554 -25.95 2.32 -12.53
N MET A 555 -25.99 2.03 -11.23
CA MET A 555 -25.66 0.71 -10.67
C MET A 555 -26.89 -0.08 -10.19
N TYR A 556 -28.00 0.61 -9.91
CA TYR A 556 -29.24 0.02 -9.42
C TYR A 556 -30.41 0.89 -9.84
N LEU A 557 -31.54 0.26 -10.19
CA LEU A 557 -32.75 0.93 -10.65
C LEU A 557 -33.99 0.09 -10.30
N ASN A 558 -34.99 0.71 -9.66
CA ASN A 558 -36.34 0.17 -9.47
C ASN A 558 -36.46 -1.23 -8.81
N GLY A 559 -35.46 -1.66 -8.04
CA GLY A 559 -35.41 -3.01 -7.46
C GLY A 559 -34.34 -3.92 -8.06
N GLU A 560 -33.74 -3.53 -9.19
CA GLU A 560 -32.82 -4.35 -9.97
C GLU A 560 -31.35 -3.87 -9.86
N GLU A 561 -30.44 -4.82 -9.64
CA GLU A 561 -28.99 -4.58 -9.72
C GLU A 561 -28.54 -4.55 -11.19
N LEU A 562 -27.87 -3.47 -11.61
CA LEU A 562 -27.40 -3.31 -12.99
C LEU A 562 -25.91 -3.63 -13.17
N LEU A 563 -25.22 -4.12 -12.13
CA LEU A 563 -23.76 -4.27 -12.13
C LEU A 563 -23.25 -5.17 -13.26
N ASP A 564 -23.95 -6.28 -13.51
CA ASP A 564 -23.56 -7.30 -14.48
C ASP A 564 -23.94 -6.92 -15.94
N ARG A 565 -24.63 -5.79 -16.15
CA ARG A 565 -25.02 -5.28 -17.47
C ARG A 565 -23.89 -4.47 -18.14
N PRO A 566 -23.77 -4.43 -19.49
CA PRO A 566 -22.75 -3.66 -20.19
C PRO A 566 -22.84 -2.15 -19.94
N PHE A 567 -21.71 -1.44 -20.00
CA PHE A 567 -21.67 0.00 -19.74
C PHE A 567 -22.53 0.81 -20.72
N ARG A 568 -22.61 0.41 -22.00
CA ARG A 568 -23.49 1.04 -23.00
C ARG A 568 -24.95 1.07 -22.53
N GLU A 569 -25.43 -0.03 -21.96
CA GLU A 569 -26.81 -0.15 -21.49
C GLU A 569 -27.06 0.70 -20.24
N ARG A 570 -26.18 0.62 -19.23
CA ARG A 570 -26.29 1.43 -18.00
C ARG A 570 -26.29 2.93 -18.32
N ARG A 571 -25.46 3.37 -19.27
CA ARG A 571 -25.42 4.76 -19.76
C ARG A 571 -26.68 5.15 -20.55
N SER A 572 -27.27 4.22 -21.30
CA SER A 572 -28.52 4.47 -22.03
C SER A 572 -29.72 4.63 -21.10
N LEU A 573 -29.85 3.76 -20.08
CA LEU A 573 -30.84 3.87 -19.01
C LEU A 573 -30.68 5.19 -18.23
N LEU A 574 -29.43 5.54 -17.89
CA LEU A 574 -29.11 6.81 -17.25
C LEU A 574 -29.59 8.03 -18.06
N LYS A 575 -29.28 8.10 -19.36
CA LYS A 575 -29.65 9.24 -20.21
C LYS A 575 -31.14 9.31 -20.58
N SER A 576 -31.88 8.21 -20.47
CA SER A 576 -33.31 8.16 -20.87
C SER A 576 -34.28 8.36 -19.70
N LEU A 577 -33.89 8.02 -18.47
CA LEU A 577 -34.79 7.99 -17.31
C LEU A 577 -34.69 9.19 -16.38
N PHE A 578 -33.74 10.10 -16.60
CA PHE A 578 -33.56 11.29 -15.78
C PHE A 578 -33.52 12.56 -16.64
N LEU A 579 -33.97 13.66 -16.07
CA LEU A 579 -34.06 14.96 -16.73
C LEU A 579 -32.80 15.78 -16.49
N GLU A 580 -32.14 16.21 -17.57
CA GLU A 580 -30.99 17.11 -17.52
C GLU A 580 -31.45 18.53 -17.15
N ILE A 581 -30.79 19.11 -16.15
CA ILE A 581 -31.02 20.49 -15.67
C ILE A 581 -29.69 21.24 -15.83
N PRO A 582 -29.57 22.12 -16.84
CA PRO A 582 -28.36 22.89 -17.10
C PRO A 582 -27.82 23.56 -15.83
N HIS A 583 -26.50 23.52 -15.65
CA HIS A 583 -25.81 24.10 -14.49
C HIS A 583 -26.27 23.53 -13.13
N THR A 584 -26.87 22.33 -13.05
CA THR A 584 -27.13 21.68 -11.74
C THR A 584 -27.04 20.15 -11.79
N PHE A 585 -27.61 19.51 -12.81
CA PHE A 585 -27.49 18.07 -13.06
C PHE A 585 -27.38 17.82 -14.55
N THR A 586 -26.22 17.33 -14.99
CA THR A 586 -25.91 17.15 -16.41
C THR A 586 -25.14 15.86 -16.64
N TRP A 587 -25.05 15.44 -17.89
CA TRP A 587 -24.24 14.29 -18.27
C TRP A 587 -22.76 14.66 -18.35
N VAL A 588 -21.88 13.71 -18.02
CA VAL A 588 -20.47 13.86 -18.41
C VAL A 588 -20.38 14.00 -19.93
N LYS A 589 -19.62 15.00 -20.40
CA LYS A 589 -19.30 15.12 -21.83
C LYS A 589 -18.59 13.85 -22.29
N CYS A 590 -19.10 13.23 -23.35
CA CYS A 590 -18.66 11.94 -23.84
C CYS A 590 -18.48 11.92 -25.37
N LEU A 591 -17.46 11.20 -25.83
CA LEU A 591 -17.21 10.83 -27.22
C LEU A 591 -17.11 9.31 -27.28
N ASP A 592 -17.94 8.67 -28.09
CA ASP A 592 -17.81 7.24 -28.36
C ASP A 592 -16.88 7.07 -29.57
N ALA A 593 -15.86 6.23 -29.44
CA ALA A 593 -14.75 6.11 -30.39
C ALA A 593 -14.23 4.66 -30.48
N THR A 594 -13.54 4.38 -31.58
CA THR A 594 -12.84 3.12 -31.83
C THR A 594 -11.32 3.33 -31.80
N SER A 595 -10.55 2.23 -31.88
CA SER A 595 -9.09 2.30 -31.97
C SER A 595 -8.55 2.97 -33.25
N ALA A 596 -9.40 3.31 -34.23
CA ALA A 596 -9.02 4.06 -35.42
C ALA A 596 -9.09 5.59 -35.24
N ASP A 597 -9.90 6.09 -34.30
CA ASP A 597 -10.30 7.51 -34.22
C ASP A 597 -9.32 8.37 -33.41
N VAL A 598 -8.01 8.19 -33.65
CA VAL A 598 -6.92 8.77 -32.84
C VAL A 598 -7.00 10.29 -32.77
N GLU A 599 -7.24 10.95 -33.92
CA GLU A 599 -7.31 12.41 -34.02
C GLU A 599 -8.51 12.98 -33.24
N ALA A 600 -9.67 12.32 -33.31
CA ALA A 600 -10.87 12.73 -32.57
C ALA A 600 -10.67 12.59 -31.05
N VAL A 601 -10.05 11.50 -30.60
CA VAL A 601 -9.70 11.30 -29.19
C VAL A 601 -8.67 12.33 -28.71
N GLN A 602 -7.69 12.69 -29.54
CA GLN A 602 -6.68 13.70 -29.20
C GLN A 602 -7.29 15.11 -29.14
N ALA A 603 -8.17 15.46 -30.07
CA ALA A 603 -8.92 16.72 -30.04
C ALA A 603 -9.84 16.79 -28.80
N PHE A 604 -10.52 15.70 -28.46
CA PHE A 604 -11.35 15.59 -27.28
C PHE A 604 -10.53 15.73 -25.99
N PHE A 605 -9.36 15.08 -25.89
CA PHE A 605 -8.44 15.23 -24.78
C PHE A 605 -7.97 16.69 -24.60
N LYS A 606 -7.61 17.36 -25.70
CA LYS A 606 -7.23 18.79 -25.67
C LYS A 606 -8.39 19.65 -25.16
N SER A 607 -9.60 19.46 -25.69
CA SER A 607 -10.79 20.21 -25.26
C SER A 607 -11.13 20.01 -23.76
N ALA A 608 -10.86 18.81 -23.21
CA ALA A 608 -11.00 18.56 -21.78
C ALA A 608 -9.96 19.36 -20.97
N THR A 609 -8.69 19.37 -21.39
CA THR A 609 -7.63 20.12 -20.70
C THR A 609 -7.80 21.63 -20.80
N ASP A 610 -8.42 22.14 -21.87
CA ASP A 610 -8.72 23.56 -22.02
C ASP A 610 -9.86 23.99 -21.08
N ILE A 611 -10.87 23.13 -20.84
CA ILE A 611 -11.99 23.40 -19.90
C ILE A 611 -11.63 22.94 -18.46
N LYS A 612 -10.39 23.16 -18.02
CA LYS A 612 -9.89 22.89 -16.65
C LYS A 612 -10.15 21.46 -16.10
N CYS A 613 -10.41 20.47 -16.95
CA CYS A 613 -10.54 19.07 -16.51
C CYS A 613 -9.15 18.40 -16.38
N GLU A 614 -9.02 17.38 -15.54
CA GLU A 614 -7.74 16.67 -15.32
C GLU A 614 -7.26 15.89 -16.57
N GLY A 615 -8.15 15.65 -17.54
CA GLY A 615 -7.95 14.82 -18.71
C GLY A 615 -9.22 14.05 -19.08
N ILE A 616 -9.07 12.78 -19.46
CA ILE A 616 -10.20 11.91 -19.85
C ILE A 616 -10.22 10.58 -19.09
N MET A 617 -11.42 10.07 -18.86
CA MET A 617 -11.70 8.68 -18.50
C MET A 617 -12.06 7.93 -19.77
N VAL A 618 -11.54 6.72 -19.97
CA VAL A 618 -11.90 5.87 -21.11
C VAL A 618 -12.48 4.56 -20.59
N LYS A 619 -13.69 4.22 -21.05
CA LYS A 619 -14.48 3.08 -20.58
C LYS A 619 -14.85 2.17 -21.75
N VAL A 620 -14.56 0.88 -21.66
CA VAL A 620 -15.04 -0.12 -22.65
C VAL A 620 -16.57 -0.16 -22.64
N LEU A 621 -17.20 -0.04 -23.81
CA LEU A 621 -18.66 0.02 -23.94
C LEU A 621 -19.31 -1.36 -23.79
N ASP A 622 -18.76 -2.37 -24.49
CA ASP A 622 -19.35 -3.70 -24.62
C ASP A 622 -18.31 -4.83 -24.41
N ASN A 623 -18.80 -6.02 -24.06
CA ASN A 623 -17.97 -7.21 -23.81
C ASN A 623 -17.47 -7.92 -25.09
N LEU A 624 -18.09 -7.65 -26.24
CA LEU A 624 -17.79 -8.34 -27.49
C LEU A 624 -16.40 -7.92 -28.03
N PRO A 625 -15.50 -8.88 -28.35
CA PRO A 625 -14.38 -8.61 -29.24
C PRO A 625 -14.93 -8.25 -30.62
N ASN A 626 -14.34 -7.27 -31.31
CA ASN A 626 -14.66 -7.00 -32.71
C ASN A 626 -14.41 -8.29 -33.55
N PRO A 627 -15.37 -8.75 -34.38
CA PRO A 627 -15.24 -10.01 -35.12
C PRO A 627 -13.98 -10.10 -36.00
N ASN A 628 -13.42 -8.96 -36.43
CA ASN A 628 -12.18 -8.94 -37.20
C ASN A 628 -10.97 -9.52 -36.43
N LEU A 629 -10.95 -9.43 -35.10
CA LEU A 629 -9.90 -10.05 -34.25
C LEU A 629 -10.06 -11.56 -34.10
N GLN A 630 -11.26 -12.11 -34.32
CA GLN A 630 -11.43 -13.56 -34.40
C GLN A 630 -10.89 -14.11 -35.72
N VAL A 631 -10.93 -13.32 -36.81
CA VAL A 631 -10.34 -13.73 -38.08
C VAL A 631 -8.82 -13.83 -37.98
N GLU A 632 -8.14 -12.86 -37.34
CA GLU A 632 -6.69 -12.96 -37.10
C GLU A 632 -6.28 -14.09 -36.12
N LEU A 633 -7.19 -14.57 -35.27
CA LEU A 633 -6.93 -15.70 -34.36
C LEU A 633 -7.28 -17.07 -34.96
N ASN A 634 -8.21 -17.12 -35.92
CA ASN A 634 -8.67 -18.35 -36.56
C ASN A 634 -8.01 -18.59 -37.94
N ALA A 635 -7.37 -17.57 -38.54
CA ALA A 635 -6.63 -17.71 -39.80
C ALA A 635 -5.37 -18.58 -39.69
N ASP A 636 -4.91 -18.89 -38.47
CA ASP A 636 -3.79 -19.81 -38.20
C ASP A 636 -4.23 -21.29 -38.06
N GLU A 637 -5.54 -21.62 -38.14
CA GLU A 637 -6.04 -22.99 -37.87
C GLU A 637 -6.55 -23.78 -39.12
N ASP A 638 -6.71 -23.15 -40.30
CA ASP A 638 -7.32 -23.80 -41.50
C ASP A 638 -6.48 -23.67 -42.80
N GLU A 639 -5.28 -24.27 -42.87
CA GLU A 639 -4.71 -24.76 -44.14
C GLU A 639 -4.07 -26.16 -43.98
N PRO A 640 -4.38 -27.14 -44.86
CA PRO A 640 -3.81 -28.48 -44.81
C PRO A 640 -2.38 -28.53 -45.42
N PRO A 641 -1.51 -29.45 -44.98
CA PRO A 641 -0.08 -29.40 -45.30
C PRO A 641 0.22 -29.80 -46.75
N ILE A 642 0.85 -28.90 -47.49
CA ILE A 642 1.48 -29.17 -48.80
C ILE A 642 3.01 -29.10 -48.64
N GLU A 643 3.71 -30.12 -49.16
CA GLU A 643 5.16 -30.28 -48.98
C GLU A 643 6.00 -29.15 -49.62
N PRO A 644 7.15 -28.76 -49.01
CA PRO A 644 7.92 -27.59 -49.43
C PRO A 644 8.82 -27.85 -50.66
N THR A 645 8.59 -27.12 -51.75
CA THR A 645 9.55 -27.03 -52.86
C THR A 645 10.71 -26.09 -52.52
N THR A 646 11.94 -26.60 -52.50
CA THR A 646 13.16 -25.80 -52.21
C THR A 646 13.89 -25.30 -53.47
N PRO A 647 14.40 -24.04 -53.47
CA PRO A 647 15.36 -23.57 -54.48
C PRO A 647 16.79 -24.13 -54.27
N LYS A 648 17.59 -24.09 -55.34
CA LYS A 648 18.88 -24.82 -55.48
C LYS A 648 20.11 -24.10 -54.87
N LYS A 649 20.97 -24.89 -54.17
CA LYS A 649 22.44 -25.10 -54.42
C LYS A 649 23.24 -23.88 -54.96
N ARG A 650 24.33 -23.39 -54.31
CA ARG A 650 25.68 -24.02 -54.14
C ARG A 650 26.55 -23.14 -53.20
N GLY A 651 27.51 -23.65 -52.42
CA GLY A 651 27.87 -25.06 -52.17
C GLY A 651 29.09 -25.25 -51.26
N LYS A 652 29.40 -26.54 -50.97
CA LYS A 652 30.72 -27.20 -50.79
C LYS A 652 31.68 -26.72 -49.67
N THR A 653 32.38 -27.58 -48.90
CA THR A 653 32.18 -28.96 -48.34
C THR A 653 33.51 -29.45 -47.76
N SER A 654 33.53 -29.99 -46.53
CA SER A 654 34.38 -31.15 -46.18
C SER A 654 34.07 -31.76 -44.79
N LYS A 655 33.55 -33.01 -44.78
CA LYS A 655 33.86 -34.16 -43.88
C LYS A 655 33.91 -33.96 -42.34
N SER A 656 33.40 -34.86 -41.48
CA SER A 656 32.91 -36.25 -41.66
C SER A 656 32.28 -36.86 -40.38
N LYS A 657 31.34 -37.82 -40.54
CA LYS A 657 31.02 -39.02 -39.69
C LYS A 657 30.80 -38.84 -38.15
N SER A 658 29.90 -39.56 -37.45
CA SER A 658 28.83 -40.51 -37.82
C SER A 658 28.01 -41.00 -36.59
N LYS A 659 26.69 -41.24 -36.76
CA LYS A 659 25.82 -42.28 -36.10
C LYS A 659 25.54 -42.29 -34.57
N SER A 660 24.24 -42.17 -34.23
CA SER A 660 23.40 -43.00 -33.29
C SER A 660 23.79 -43.17 -31.81
N ALA A 661 22.90 -43.19 -30.80
CA ALA A 661 21.42 -43.15 -30.70
C ALA A 661 20.96 -42.79 -29.25
N THR A 662 19.63 -42.63 -29.03
CA THR A 662 18.87 -42.71 -27.73
C THR A 662 19.26 -41.74 -26.59
N ASP A 663 18.37 -41.16 -25.77
CA ASP A 663 16.90 -41.24 -25.65
C ASP A 663 16.35 -40.02 -24.84
N ALA A 664 15.02 -39.96 -24.67
CA ALA A 664 14.26 -39.25 -23.61
C ALA A 664 13.95 -37.73 -23.72
N ASN A 665 12.70 -37.44 -24.10
CA ASN A 665 11.76 -36.41 -23.61
C ASN A 665 12.27 -35.07 -23.02
N GLY A 666 11.97 -33.99 -23.75
CA GLY A 666 11.75 -32.65 -23.20
C GLY A 666 10.78 -31.88 -24.10
N THR A 667 9.50 -31.79 -23.72
CA THR A 667 8.50 -30.97 -24.41
C THR A 667 8.42 -29.58 -23.76
N ASP A 668 9.12 -28.61 -24.34
CA ASP A 668 8.92 -27.19 -24.01
C ASP A 668 7.68 -26.66 -24.76
N GLU A 669 6.57 -26.47 -24.06
CA GLU A 669 5.43 -25.70 -24.59
C GLU A 669 5.68 -24.19 -24.44
N PRO A 670 5.38 -23.37 -25.48
CA PRO A 670 5.50 -21.93 -25.39
C PRO A 670 4.39 -21.33 -24.52
N LYS A 671 4.77 -20.58 -23.48
CA LYS A 671 3.84 -19.89 -22.56
C LYS A 671 2.94 -18.88 -23.29
N LYS A 672 1.67 -19.24 -23.53
CA LYS A 672 0.62 -18.29 -23.94
C LYS A 672 0.43 -17.21 -22.87
N THR A 673 0.78 -15.96 -23.18
CA THR A 673 0.54 -14.80 -22.32
C THR A 673 -0.93 -14.40 -22.35
N ARG A 674 -1.72 -15.06 -21.48
CA ARG A 674 -3.18 -14.87 -21.34
C ARG A 674 -3.51 -13.43 -20.92
N ARG A 675 -3.72 -12.52 -21.88
CA ARG A 675 -4.25 -11.16 -21.63
C ARG A 675 -5.59 -11.30 -20.91
N LYS A 676 -5.77 -10.58 -19.79
CA LYS A 676 -7.03 -10.62 -19.03
C LYS A 676 -8.17 -10.05 -19.87
N ALA A 677 -9.35 -10.66 -19.77
CA ALA A 677 -10.53 -10.16 -20.45
C ALA A 677 -10.88 -8.74 -19.97
N LEU A 678 -11.12 -7.84 -20.92
CA LEU A 678 -11.68 -6.51 -20.65
C LEU A 678 -13.20 -6.65 -20.51
N LEU A 679 -13.71 -6.36 -19.32
CA LEU A 679 -15.14 -6.42 -18.98
C LEU A 679 -15.77 -5.03 -18.99
N SER A 680 -16.94 -4.89 -19.58
CA SER A 680 -17.78 -3.67 -19.58
C SER A 680 -18.77 -3.62 -18.40
N THR A 681 -18.80 -4.66 -17.56
CA THR A 681 -19.56 -4.72 -16.29
C THR A 681 -19.05 -3.68 -15.30
N TYR A 682 -19.87 -3.34 -14.31
CA TYR A 682 -19.45 -2.52 -13.17
C TYR A 682 -18.86 -3.45 -12.11
N GLU A 683 -17.59 -3.26 -11.78
CA GLU A 683 -16.83 -4.16 -10.92
C GLU A 683 -16.36 -3.43 -9.64
N PRO A 684 -17.13 -3.51 -8.53
CA PRO A 684 -16.84 -2.77 -7.29
C PRO A 684 -15.46 -3.11 -6.70
N ASP A 685 -14.74 -2.10 -6.20
CA ASP A 685 -13.37 -2.19 -5.65
C ASP A 685 -12.27 -2.73 -6.60
N LYS A 686 -12.61 -3.26 -7.78
CA LYS A 686 -11.63 -3.72 -8.75
C LYS A 686 -11.02 -2.54 -9.51
N ARG A 687 -9.72 -2.65 -9.79
CA ARG A 687 -9.03 -1.81 -10.78
C ARG A 687 -8.77 -2.67 -12.01
N LEU A 688 -9.50 -2.37 -13.08
CA LEU A 688 -9.43 -3.08 -14.35
C LEU A 688 -8.96 -2.12 -15.44
N ASP A 689 -8.31 -2.66 -16.46
CA ASP A 689 -7.93 -1.90 -17.66
C ASP A 689 -9.15 -1.59 -18.57
N SER A 690 -10.34 -2.07 -18.19
CA SER A 690 -11.63 -1.65 -18.76
C SER A 690 -11.93 -0.16 -18.57
N TRP A 691 -11.44 0.42 -17.47
CA TRP A 691 -11.55 1.85 -17.17
C TRP A 691 -10.13 2.40 -17.10
N LEU A 692 -9.73 3.21 -18.08
CA LEU A 692 -8.44 3.89 -18.11
C LEU A 692 -8.65 5.36 -17.73
N LYS A 693 -7.66 5.97 -17.08
CA LYS A 693 -7.59 7.43 -16.94
C LYS A 693 -6.30 7.94 -17.56
N VAL A 694 -6.46 8.86 -18.49
CA VAL A 694 -5.39 9.55 -19.19
C VAL A 694 -5.41 10.99 -18.72
N LYS A 695 -4.27 11.46 -18.21
CA LYS A 695 -4.13 12.80 -17.63
C LYS A 695 -2.89 13.49 -18.16
N LYS A 696 -2.89 14.83 -18.09
CA LYS A 696 -1.76 15.67 -18.47
C LYS A 696 -0.50 15.41 -17.63
N ASP A 697 -0.61 15.09 -16.33
CA ASP A 697 0.52 14.87 -15.41
C ASP A 697 1.31 13.56 -15.63
N TYR A 698 0.86 12.67 -16.51
CA TYR A 698 1.58 11.43 -16.85
C TYR A 698 2.28 11.44 -18.22
N ASN A 699 2.03 12.47 -19.04
CA ASN A 699 2.73 12.63 -20.30
C ASN A 699 4.17 13.12 -20.05
N GLN A 700 5.10 12.82 -20.95
CA GLN A 700 6.50 13.26 -20.83
C GLN A 700 6.66 14.79 -20.95
N SER A 701 5.60 15.49 -21.38
CA SER A 701 5.47 16.94 -21.44
C SER A 701 4.75 17.54 -20.21
N ALA A 702 4.86 16.92 -19.03
CA ALA A 702 4.32 17.48 -17.80
C ALA A 702 5.10 18.74 -17.37
N ASP A 703 4.43 19.69 -16.72
CA ASP A 703 5.09 20.88 -16.19
C ASP A 703 5.97 20.49 -14.98
N THR A 704 7.22 20.97 -14.96
CA THR A 704 8.23 20.68 -13.93
C THR A 704 8.81 21.96 -13.34
N LEU A 705 9.19 21.91 -12.06
CA LEU A 705 9.91 22.99 -11.37
C LEU A 705 11.29 22.48 -10.92
N ASP A 706 12.28 23.34 -11.04
CA ASP A 706 13.64 23.10 -10.55
C ASP A 706 13.77 23.77 -9.16
N LEU A 707 13.68 22.97 -8.09
CA LEU A 707 13.51 23.43 -6.71
C LEU A 707 14.72 23.09 -5.82
N ILE A 708 15.01 23.92 -4.83
CA ILE A 708 16.18 23.79 -3.95
C ILE A 708 15.77 23.07 -2.63
N PRO A 709 16.47 22.01 -2.19
CA PRO A 709 16.22 21.38 -0.91
C PRO A 709 16.84 22.19 0.25
N ILE A 710 16.01 22.57 1.22
CA ILE A 710 16.41 23.46 2.34
C ILE A 710 16.28 22.83 3.73
N GLY A 711 15.67 21.65 3.88
CA GLY A 711 15.62 20.95 5.16
C GLY A 711 14.88 19.62 5.18
N GLY A 712 15.14 18.81 6.20
CA GLY A 712 14.59 17.47 6.40
C GLY A 712 13.73 17.35 7.65
N PHE A 713 12.69 16.51 7.56
CA PHE A 713 11.87 16.06 8.69
C PHE A 713 12.16 14.59 8.97
N HIS A 714 12.15 14.17 10.24
CA HIS A 714 12.18 12.75 10.57
C HIS A 714 10.98 12.02 9.95
N GLY A 715 11.26 10.96 9.20
CA GLY A 715 10.21 10.14 8.63
C GLY A 715 9.44 9.33 9.66
N SER A 716 8.36 8.72 9.19
CA SER A 716 7.53 7.83 10.00
C SER A 716 7.25 6.52 9.25
N GLY A 717 7.00 5.44 10.01
CA GLY A 717 6.73 4.11 9.42
C GLY A 717 7.94 3.57 8.69
N ARG A 718 7.76 3.08 7.46
CA ARG A 718 8.86 2.59 6.60
C ARG A 718 10.01 3.60 6.46
N LYS A 719 9.71 4.90 6.54
CA LYS A 719 10.70 5.97 6.41
C LYS A 719 11.26 6.48 7.74
N SER A 720 10.98 5.83 8.87
CA SER A 720 11.45 6.31 10.20
C SER A 720 12.97 6.50 10.28
N LYS A 721 13.72 5.71 9.52
CA LYS A 721 15.19 5.79 9.45
C LYS A 721 15.71 6.90 8.51
N TRP A 722 14.85 7.65 7.82
CA TRP A 722 15.21 8.53 6.70
C TRP A 722 14.62 9.95 6.84
N TRP A 723 15.24 10.93 6.18
CA TRP A 723 14.69 12.28 6.04
C TRP A 723 13.52 12.27 5.04
N SER A 724 12.27 12.37 5.52
CA SER A 724 11.07 12.49 4.67
C SER A 724 9.85 12.95 5.49
N PRO A 725 9.14 14.02 5.10
CA PRO A 725 9.32 14.84 3.90
C PRO A 725 10.61 15.68 3.89
N ILE A 726 10.94 16.20 2.72
CA ILE A 726 12.01 17.16 2.50
C ILE A 726 11.36 18.49 2.06
N LEU A 727 11.79 19.60 2.66
CA LEU A 727 11.31 20.95 2.37
C LEU A 727 12.04 21.52 1.16
N LEU A 728 11.28 22.02 0.19
CA LEU A 728 11.79 22.58 -1.05
C LEU A 728 11.41 24.06 -1.21
N ALA A 729 12.29 24.85 -1.82
CA ALA A 729 12.16 26.28 -2.03
C ALA A 729 12.36 26.71 -3.50
N VAL A 730 11.82 27.88 -3.86
CA VAL A 730 12.19 28.68 -5.04
C VAL A 730 13.14 29.80 -4.63
N ARG A 731 13.82 30.38 -5.61
CA ARG A 731 14.64 31.58 -5.45
C ARG A 731 13.81 32.85 -5.69
N ASN A 732 14.03 33.89 -4.91
CA ASN A 732 13.55 35.23 -5.21
C ASN A 732 14.73 36.11 -5.66
N ALA A 733 14.72 36.54 -6.93
CA ALA A 733 15.81 37.31 -7.53
C ALA A 733 15.95 38.74 -6.96
N GLU A 734 14.86 39.34 -6.49
CA GLU A 734 14.85 40.72 -5.96
C GLU A 734 15.47 40.79 -4.56
N THR A 735 15.23 39.76 -3.73
CA THR A 735 15.69 39.71 -2.33
C THR A 735 16.90 38.81 -2.12
N GLY A 736 17.21 37.93 -3.08
CA GLY A 736 18.20 36.85 -2.93
C GLY A 736 17.78 35.75 -1.96
N SER A 737 16.52 35.75 -1.48
CA SER A 737 16.05 34.78 -0.49
C SER A 737 15.50 33.49 -1.13
N LEU A 738 15.53 32.40 -0.35
CA LEU A 738 14.94 31.12 -0.71
C LEU A 738 13.59 30.97 -0.01
N GLU A 739 12.50 30.99 -0.79
CA GLU A 739 11.13 30.96 -0.27
C GLU A 739 10.57 29.53 -0.31
N ALA A 740 10.14 29.01 0.83
CA ALA A 740 9.62 27.64 0.92
C ALA A 740 8.29 27.48 0.15
N VAL A 741 8.24 26.48 -0.74
CA VAL A 741 7.10 26.19 -1.64
C VAL A 741 6.30 24.98 -1.19
N THR A 742 6.98 23.88 -0.87
CA THR A 742 6.33 22.57 -0.73
C THR A 742 7.16 21.58 0.06
N LYS A 743 6.52 20.47 0.46
CA LYS A 743 7.17 19.31 1.07
C LYS A 743 7.08 18.12 0.13
N CYS A 744 8.23 17.66 -0.37
CA CYS A 744 8.29 16.48 -1.21
C CYS A 744 8.46 15.21 -0.35
N MET A 745 7.65 14.18 -0.66
CA MET A 745 7.70 12.87 0.01
C MET A 745 7.62 11.69 -0.96
N SER A 746 7.71 11.92 -2.27
CA SER A 746 7.51 10.89 -3.30
C SER A 746 8.40 11.11 -4.53
N GLY A 747 8.70 10.04 -5.26
CA GLY A 747 9.65 10.04 -6.39
C GLY A 747 11.03 9.47 -6.04
N PHE A 748 11.44 9.57 -4.78
CA PHE A 748 12.73 9.07 -4.28
C PHE A 748 12.82 7.53 -4.25
N THR A 749 13.99 7.00 -4.58
CA THR A 749 14.33 5.57 -4.43
C THR A 749 14.90 5.28 -3.03
N ASP A 750 14.85 4.02 -2.60
CA ASP A 750 15.45 3.58 -1.33
C ASP A 750 16.97 3.86 -1.28
N ALA A 751 17.67 3.78 -2.42
CA ALA A 751 19.08 4.13 -2.54
C ALA A 751 19.32 5.65 -2.34
N PHE A 752 18.48 6.50 -2.96
CA PHE A 752 18.53 7.94 -2.77
C PHE A 752 18.34 8.32 -1.30
N TYR A 753 17.37 7.69 -0.61
CA TYR A 753 17.17 7.95 0.81
C TYR A 753 18.35 7.55 1.70
N LYS A 754 19.09 6.49 1.35
CA LYS A 754 20.31 6.12 2.07
C LYS A 754 21.38 7.20 1.89
N ALA A 755 21.68 7.57 0.64
CA ALA A 755 22.68 8.60 0.32
C ALA A 755 22.32 9.98 0.92
N ASN A 756 21.05 10.40 0.85
CA ASN A 756 20.60 11.66 1.43
C ASN A 756 20.63 11.65 2.97
N ARG A 757 20.50 10.49 3.62
CA ARG A 757 20.68 10.41 5.08
C ARG A 757 22.15 10.58 5.46
N GLU A 758 23.03 9.90 4.75
CA GLU A 758 24.49 9.94 4.93
C GLU A 758 25.04 11.35 4.66
N LYS A 759 24.62 12.00 3.57
CA LYS A 759 25.00 13.39 3.24
C LYS A 759 24.58 14.41 4.31
N TYR A 760 23.40 14.22 4.91
CA TYR A 760 22.83 15.12 5.93
C TYR A 760 22.76 14.44 7.31
N GLU A 761 23.80 13.69 7.69
CA GLU A 761 23.92 13.13 9.03
C GLU A 761 24.26 14.25 10.03
N LYS A 762 23.48 14.34 11.11
CA LYS A 762 23.50 15.44 12.09
C LYS A 762 24.59 15.30 13.15
N ASP A 763 25.01 14.07 13.41
CA ASP A 763 25.91 13.73 14.51
C ASP A 763 27.39 13.76 14.09
N ASP A 764 27.68 14.11 12.81
CA ASP A 764 29.03 14.39 12.30
C ASP A 764 29.34 15.89 12.46
N PRO A 765 30.30 16.27 13.33
CA PRO A 765 30.64 17.67 13.59
C PRO A 765 31.35 18.38 12.43
N ASP A 766 31.92 17.63 11.47
CA ASP A 766 32.63 18.19 10.31
C ASP A 766 31.73 18.32 9.06
N ASN A 767 30.45 17.94 9.17
CA ASN A 767 29.51 17.93 8.04
C ASN A 767 28.98 19.33 7.67
N ALA A 768 29.68 20.00 6.77
CA ALA A 768 29.32 21.31 6.21
C ALA A 768 27.98 21.34 5.43
N ASN A 769 27.28 20.21 5.25
CA ASN A 769 25.99 20.17 4.57
C ASN A 769 24.80 20.42 5.51
N VAL A 770 25.02 20.46 6.83
CA VAL A 770 23.97 20.61 7.85
C VAL A 770 24.07 21.95 8.57
N LEU A 771 22.97 22.69 8.59
CA LEU A 771 22.88 23.99 9.26
C LEU A 771 22.29 23.86 10.67
N PRO A 772 22.84 24.58 11.68
CA PRO A 772 22.44 24.45 13.07
C PRO A 772 21.05 25.03 13.39
N GLY A 773 20.46 25.83 12.48
CA GLY A 773 19.16 26.46 12.61
C GLY A 773 18.69 27.07 11.29
N LYS A 774 17.51 27.71 11.29
CA LYS A 774 16.96 28.37 10.08
C LYS A 774 17.92 29.48 9.62
N PRO A 775 18.41 29.47 8.37
CA PRO A 775 19.23 30.56 7.85
C PRO A 775 18.44 31.86 7.73
N SER A 776 19.13 33.01 7.74
CA SER A 776 18.51 34.32 7.52
C SER A 776 17.93 34.45 6.11
N TYR A 777 18.61 33.90 5.11
CA TYR A 777 18.22 33.93 3.70
C TYR A 777 17.09 32.96 3.32
N VAL A 778 16.64 32.06 4.21
CA VAL A 778 15.50 31.18 3.95
C VAL A 778 14.23 31.76 4.55
N ASP A 779 13.23 32.09 3.74
CA ASP A 779 11.91 32.46 4.24
C ASP A 779 11.03 31.21 4.43
N TYR A 780 10.65 30.97 5.69
CA TYR A 780 9.71 29.94 6.09
C TYR A 780 9.12 30.29 7.46
N ASN A 781 7.81 30.46 7.50
CA ASN A 781 7.06 30.85 8.71
C ASN A 781 6.78 29.69 9.70
N GLY A 782 7.27 28.47 9.42
CA GLY A 782 7.02 27.31 10.27
C GLY A 782 5.62 26.70 10.15
N GLY A 783 4.77 27.15 9.22
CA GLY A 783 3.37 26.74 9.10
C GLY A 783 3.18 25.23 8.85
N GLY A 784 4.13 24.59 8.16
CA GLY A 784 4.15 23.13 8.00
C GLY A 784 4.81 22.37 9.16
N GLY A 785 5.17 23.04 10.25
CA GLY A 785 6.07 22.55 11.30
C GLY A 785 7.55 22.77 10.94
N TRP A 786 8.40 22.85 11.97
CA TRP A 786 9.84 23.10 11.84
C TRP A 786 10.62 21.86 11.40
N PRO A 787 11.55 21.95 10.41
CA PRO A 787 12.49 20.88 10.08
C PRO A 787 13.32 20.45 11.29
N ASP A 788 13.66 19.16 11.37
CA ASP A 788 14.56 18.61 12.40
C ASP A 788 16.05 18.89 12.07
N VAL A 789 16.33 19.07 10.78
CA VAL A 789 17.63 19.39 10.18
C VAL A 789 17.42 20.40 9.07
N TRP A 790 18.24 21.46 9.06
CA TRP A 790 18.33 22.42 7.94
C TRP A 790 19.48 22.00 7.03
N PHE A 791 19.27 22.11 5.72
CA PHE A 791 20.26 21.71 4.73
C PHE A 791 20.97 22.95 4.17
N GLU A 792 22.28 22.86 3.98
CA GLU A 792 23.03 23.82 3.18
C GLU A 792 22.51 23.73 1.72
N PRO A 793 22.01 24.83 1.12
CA PRO A 793 21.61 24.83 -0.27
C PRO A 793 22.82 24.57 -1.18
N GLN A 794 22.79 23.47 -1.90
CA GLN A 794 23.90 23.03 -2.78
C GLN A 794 23.42 22.39 -4.09
N GLU A 795 22.15 21.98 -4.16
CA GLU A 795 21.59 21.18 -5.25
C GLU A 795 20.30 21.80 -5.74
N VAL A 796 19.92 21.45 -6.98
CA VAL A 796 18.61 21.76 -7.55
C VAL A 796 17.96 20.44 -7.98
N TRP A 797 16.69 20.24 -7.65
CA TRP A 797 15.95 19.01 -7.91
C TRP A 797 14.79 19.28 -8.87
N GLU A 798 14.67 18.46 -9.91
CA GLU A 798 13.55 18.53 -10.85
C GLU A 798 12.33 17.82 -10.24
N VAL A 799 11.24 18.57 -10.10
CA VAL A 799 10.02 18.13 -9.43
C VAL A 799 8.82 18.32 -10.35
N ALA A 800 8.17 17.22 -10.70
CA ALA A 800 6.87 17.22 -11.37
C ALA A 800 5.74 17.50 -10.37
N PHE A 801 4.70 18.18 -10.82
CA PHE A 801 3.50 18.51 -10.05
C PHE A 801 2.25 18.40 -10.93
N ALA A 802 1.07 18.41 -10.32
CA ALA A 802 -0.20 18.42 -11.06
C ALA A 802 -0.68 19.85 -11.35
N ASP A 803 -0.81 20.67 -10.30
CA ASP A 803 -1.33 22.04 -10.34
C ASP A 803 -0.55 22.93 -9.35
N ILE A 804 -0.57 24.25 -9.55
CA ILE A 804 -0.17 25.24 -8.54
C ILE A 804 -1.43 25.73 -7.82
N THR A 805 -1.31 25.93 -6.50
CA THR A 805 -2.42 26.27 -5.59
C THR A 805 -2.03 27.37 -4.62
N LEU A 806 -2.99 28.19 -4.19
CA LEU A 806 -2.80 29.18 -3.13
C LEU A 806 -2.66 28.48 -1.77
N SER A 807 -1.60 28.80 -1.04
CA SER A 807 -1.21 28.19 0.22
C SER A 807 -1.24 29.20 1.38
N PRO A 808 -1.92 28.90 2.51
CA PRO A 808 -1.80 29.68 3.74
C PRO A 808 -0.55 29.30 4.56
N THR A 809 0.27 28.36 4.08
CA THR A 809 1.31 27.67 4.85
C THR A 809 2.72 27.90 4.31
N TYR A 810 2.83 28.29 3.04
CA TYR A 810 4.09 28.43 2.32
C TYR A 810 4.27 29.88 1.87
N THR A 811 5.51 30.32 1.79
CA THR A 811 5.90 31.73 1.63
C THR A 811 6.22 32.11 0.19
N ALA A 812 6.47 31.12 -0.68
CA ALA A 812 6.78 31.31 -2.08
C ALA A 812 5.78 32.24 -2.81
N ALA A 813 6.30 33.28 -3.47
CA ALA A 813 5.54 34.24 -4.29
C ALA A 813 4.41 35.00 -3.54
N ILE A 814 4.52 35.17 -2.21
CA ILE A 814 3.71 36.14 -1.45
C ILE A 814 3.85 37.54 -2.07
N GLY A 815 2.75 38.28 -2.17
CA GLY A 815 2.72 39.61 -2.78
C GLY A 815 2.68 39.63 -4.31
N LEU A 816 3.09 38.56 -5.00
CA LEU A 816 3.05 38.49 -6.47
C LEU A 816 1.67 38.08 -7.01
N VAL A 817 0.96 37.19 -6.31
CA VAL A 817 -0.39 36.73 -6.69
C VAL A 817 -1.44 37.11 -5.64
N SER A 818 -1.08 37.02 -4.36
CA SER A 818 -1.94 37.36 -3.22
C SER A 818 -1.09 37.98 -2.12
N GLU A 819 -1.57 39.05 -1.50
CA GLU A 819 -0.83 39.76 -0.45
C GLU A 819 -0.61 38.90 0.82
N GLU A 820 -1.61 38.08 1.20
CA GLU A 820 -1.55 37.28 2.43
C GLU A 820 -1.13 35.80 2.24
N ARG A 821 -1.02 35.30 1.00
CA ARG A 821 -0.90 33.86 0.71
C ARG A 821 0.13 33.57 -0.37
N GLY A 822 1.01 32.62 -0.11
CA GLY A 822 1.98 32.14 -1.09
C GLY A 822 1.39 31.06 -2.01
N LEU A 823 2.25 30.50 -2.84
CA LEU A 823 1.94 29.41 -3.77
C LEU A 823 2.54 28.09 -3.28
N SER A 824 1.89 26.98 -3.65
CA SER A 824 2.38 25.62 -3.39
C SER A 824 1.92 24.65 -4.47
N THR A 825 2.66 23.56 -4.64
CA THR A 825 2.45 22.57 -5.69
C THR A 825 1.61 21.39 -5.22
N ARG A 826 0.60 21.01 -6.02
CA ARG A 826 -0.26 19.83 -5.78
C ARG A 826 0.47 18.58 -6.28
N PHE A 827 0.59 17.57 -5.41
CA PHE A 827 1.24 16.28 -5.68
C PHE A 827 2.71 16.36 -6.19
N PRO A 828 3.64 17.03 -5.47
CA PRO A 828 5.04 17.09 -5.86
C PRO A 828 5.70 15.70 -5.89
N ARG A 829 6.42 15.42 -6.97
CA ARG A 829 7.18 14.19 -7.21
C ARG A 829 8.58 14.53 -7.67
N PHE A 830 9.58 14.10 -6.91
CA PHE A 830 10.97 14.14 -7.34
C PHE A 830 11.17 13.30 -8.60
N LEU A 831 11.85 13.84 -9.61
CA LEU A 831 12.27 13.13 -10.81
C LEU A 831 13.76 12.78 -10.76
N LYS A 832 14.62 13.79 -10.60
CA LYS A 832 16.09 13.67 -10.58
C LYS A 832 16.73 14.89 -9.91
N VAL A 833 17.99 14.73 -9.51
CA VAL A 833 18.88 15.87 -9.21
C VAL A 833 19.34 16.50 -10.53
N ARG A 834 19.47 17.83 -10.57
CA ARG A 834 19.97 18.61 -11.70
C ARG A 834 21.41 19.03 -11.43
N GLU A 835 22.34 18.14 -11.76
CA GLU A 835 23.78 18.43 -11.73
C GLU A 835 24.20 19.49 -12.77
N ASP A 836 23.33 19.76 -13.74
CA ASP A 836 23.48 20.76 -14.80
C ASP A 836 23.06 22.18 -14.38
N LYS A 837 22.54 22.38 -13.17
CA LYS A 837 22.03 23.67 -12.70
C LYS A 837 22.62 24.09 -11.36
N SER A 838 23.03 25.35 -11.28
CA SER A 838 23.36 26.04 -10.03
C SER A 838 22.11 26.52 -9.29
N ILE A 839 22.27 26.92 -8.03
CA ILE A 839 21.21 27.47 -7.17
C ILE A 839 20.58 28.74 -7.79
N ASP A 840 21.37 29.54 -8.50
CA ASP A 840 20.91 30.74 -9.19
C ASP A 840 20.06 30.45 -10.44
N GLU A 841 20.12 29.22 -10.97
CA GLU A 841 19.34 28.74 -12.13
C GLU A 841 18.12 27.88 -11.71
N ALA A 842 17.86 27.80 -10.41
CA ALA A 842 16.61 27.26 -9.87
C ALA A 842 15.41 28.14 -10.28
N THR A 843 14.20 27.59 -10.20
CA THR A 843 13.00 28.33 -10.62
C THR A 843 12.73 29.52 -9.69
N GLU A 844 12.34 30.64 -10.28
CA GLU A 844 12.10 31.87 -9.52
C GLU A 844 10.64 31.99 -9.04
N ALA A 845 10.41 32.77 -7.98
CA ALA A 845 9.08 33.09 -7.48
C ALA A 845 8.19 33.76 -8.56
N ALA A 846 8.79 34.57 -9.44
CA ALA A 846 8.11 35.21 -10.56
C ALA A 846 7.62 34.18 -11.62
N ASP A 847 8.43 33.17 -11.94
CA ASP A 847 8.05 32.08 -12.84
C ASP A 847 6.87 31.27 -12.26
N LEU A 848 6.94 30.97 -10.95
CA LEU A 848 5.88 30.24 -10.26
C LEU A 848 4.55 31.03 -10.31
N ALA A 849 4.60 32.35 -10.12
CA ALA A 849 3.45 33.23 -10.28
C ALA A 849 2.94 33.30 -11.74
N ALA A 850 3.83 33.33 -12.73
CA ALA A 850 3.47 33.30 -14.14
C ALA A 850 2.81 31.98 -14.56
N MET A 851 3.31 30.84 -14.06
CA MET A 851 2.70 29.53 -14.27
C MET A 851 1.30 29.45 -13.64
N TYR A 852 1.12 29.99 -12.43
CA TYR A 852 -0.20 30.07 -11.78
C TYR A 852 -1.19 30.92 -12.61
N ARG A 853 -0.81 32.13 -13.04
CA ARG A 853 -1.66 32.98 -13.88
C ARG A 853 -2.01 32.31 -15.22
N LYS A 854 -1.08 31.55 -15.82
CA LYS A 854 -1.32 30.74 -17.03
C LYS A 854 -2.28 29.57 -16.79
N GLN A 855 -2.30 29.01 -15.58
CA GLN A 855 -3.27 27.99 -15.17
C GLN A 855 -4.68 28.56 -15.03
N GLU A 856 -4.82 29.77 -14.49
CA GLU A 856 -6.11 30.48 -14.41
C GLU A 856 -6.60 30.95 -15.79
N ALA A 857 -5.73 31.60 -16.58
CA ALA A 857 -6.05 32.17 -17.89
C ALA A 857 -6.38 31.14 -18.99
N ARG A 858 -6.18 29.84 -18.74
CA ARG A 858 -6.68 28.76 -19.61
C ARG A 858 -8.21 28.61 -19.55
N ALA A 859 -8.90 29.28 -18.62
CA ALA A 859 -10.35 29.45 -18.70
C ALA A 859 -10.73 30.13 -20.03
N PRO A 860 -11.61 29.55 -20.85
CA PRO A 860 -12.18 30.30 -21.97
C PRO A 860 -13.08 31.41 -21.40
N ALA A 861 -12.69 32.67 -21.62
CA ALA A 861 -13.60 33.80 -21.45
C ALA A 861 -14.73 33.65 -22.48
N ALA A 862 -15.90 33.20 -22.02
CA ALA A 862 -17.06 32.97 -22.88
C ALA A 862 -17.63 34.32 -23.37
N GLY A 863 -17.17 34.80 -24.52
CA GLY A 863 -17.69 36.04 -25.10
C GLY A 863 -16.76 36.77 -26.06
N LYS A 864 -16.26 36.09 -27.10
CA LYS A 864 -15.83 36.70 -28.37
C LYS A 864 -15.58 35.62 -29.44
N VAL A 865 -16.66 35.20 -30.08
CA VAL A 865 -16.55 34.68 -31.45
C VAL A 865 -16.46 35.92 -32.33
N GLU A 866 -15.25 36.27 -32.75
CA GLU A 866 -15.08 37.27 -33.80
C GLU A 866 -15.39 36.58 -35.13
N GLU A 867 -16.44 37.03 -35.81
CA GLU A 867 -16.74 36.65 -37.19
C GLU A 867 -15.61 37.15 -38.10
N ALA A 868 -14.64 36.26 -38.38
CA ALA A 868 -13.69 36.46 -39.46
C ALA A 868 -14.42 36.21 -40.78
N GLY A 869 -14.58 37.25 -41.59
CA GLY A 869 -15.56 37.29 -42.68
C GLY A 869 -15.27 36.38 -43.87
N GLU A 870 -16.35 35.83 -44.43
CA GLU A 870 -16.43 35.43 -45.83
C GLU A 870 -17.08 36.58 -46.61
N ASP A 871 -16.26 37.44 -47.23
CA ASP A 871 -16.73 38.41 -48.22
C ASP A 871 -15.54 38.91 -49.07
N GLU A 872 -14.85 38.01 -49.78
CA GLU A 872 -14.03 38.38 -50.94
C GLU A 872 -13.79 37.19 -51.91
N MET A 873 -14.13 37.44 -53.19
CA MET A 873 -13.78 36.73 -54.43
C MET A 873 -14.66 35.58 -54.99
N GLU A 874 -15.22 35.90 -56.17
CA GLU A 874 -15.75 35.10 -57.30
C GLU A 874 -17.13 34.41 -57.20
#